data_AF-A0A2P4Y8Y0-F1
#
_entry.id   AF-A0A2P4Y8Y0-F1
#
_cell.length_a   1.000
_cell.length_b   1.000
_cell.length_c   1.000
_cell.angle_alpha   90.00
_cell.angle_beta   90.00
_cell.angle_gamma   90.00
#
_symmetry.space_group_name_H-M   'P 1'
#
loop_
_entity.id
_entity.type
_entity.pdbx_description
1 polymer ?
#
loop_
_entity_poly.entity_id
_entity_poly.type
_entity_poly.pdbx_seq_one_letter_code
_entity_poly.pdbx_strand_id
1 'polypeptide(L)'
;MEDKAMHLGSDTLTSGKAMMANGPDALHSYVADKFEAAMGRELPQMEVRYHNLSVTANVTVTGEITADSELPTVFNTIKRSLAKFAWNKRVVQKEIIKGASGVFKPGTITLLLGQPGSGKTSLMRVLAGQFPKSGNVEIEGDVTYNGVPREEITKLLPQFSAYVTQFDKHFPKLSVRETLEFAYAVCGGGMPKHMEEMLSHGTPEQNTEVLETARKYFENFPDLVIEQLGLHICQDTIIGSGMLRGVSGGERKRVTTGEMEFGMKYMTLMDEISTGLDSAATFDIITTQRSIAKCLHKTIVIALLQPAPEVFNLFDNVMVLNQGEIIYHGPRDQAVPYFETLGFKCPPRRDAADFLLDLGTNMQKKYQVELPFGMSKHPRLASEFSEYWRQSTLYADIIGAIEAPHDPERLKDVEEHMKMMPEFRQSFWESTKTVTARQWKLTKRNTSFIYVRALMVVVMGLIYGSSFYQTDPTDAQMTIGVLFQATIFMSLGQTAQVPTFFGAREVFYKQRSANFYRSVSFAIANSLALIPQAIGESLVFGSLVYWMAGLVPHAGHFIIFLIIMILMSLVYAAWYFCLTAICPSFNIAKPMSTFSIVIFNLFGGFVMAKNVMPDWLIWVYYLVPDSWSLRALCVNQYRSKTFDVCVYRDVDYCSEYGLTMGEYFLKQYAVPSSHDWVWTGIIYMIGLYVFLMAVGAFVLEYKRYDGPAVVFLKPKDANDGDNTTGDYVLAKTPKHSGTSSGSGSPNREVVLDVPVREKMFTPVTLAFQDLHYSVPKPGSPKESLELLKGISGFAEPGTLTALMGSSGAGKTTLMDVIAGRKTGGTITGKIMLNGYEATDLAIRRATGYCEQMDVHSDASTIRESLTFSAFLRQDSSIPDSKKYDTVNECLDLLDMHAIADKIVRGCSQEQMKRLTIGVELAAQPSILFLDEPTSGLDAHSAKLIMDGVRKVADSGRTIVCTIHQPSDVTSW
;
A
#
# COMPACT_ATOMS: atom_id res chain seq x y z
N MET A 1 -16.71 -12.97 41.58
CA MET A 1 -18.05 -12.36 41.47
C MET A 1 -18.88 -13.35 40.68
N GLU A 2 -19.95 -13.84 41.30
CA GLU A 2 -20.80 -14.92 40.81
C GLU A 2 -21.41 -14.66 39.43
N ASP A 3 -21.52 -15.74 38.66
CA ASP A 3 -22.14 -15.85 37.36
C ASP A 3 -23.54 -15.20 37.31
N LYS A 4 -23.63 -14.08 36.61
CA LYS A 4 -24.86 -13.65 35.94
C LYS A 4 -24.69 -13.87 34.44
N ALA A 5 -24.84 -15.12 34.01
CA ALA A 5 -25.13 -15.43 32.61
C ALA A 5 -26.55 -14.92 32.29
N MET A 6 -26.65 -13.62 31.98
CA MET A 6 -27.87 -13.04 31.44
C MET A 6 -28.00 -13.53 30.00
N HIS A 7 -28.91 -14.47 29.75
CA HIS A 7 -29.12 -15.10 28.44
C HIS A 7 -29.24 -14.06 27.31
N LEU A 8 -28.30 -14.06 26.34
CA LEU A 8 -28.50 -13.37 25.07
C LEU A 8 -29.68 -14.02 24.34
N GLY A 9 -30.63 -13.20 23.89
CA GLY A 9 -31.79 -13.62 23.09
C GLY A 9 -31.69 -13.12 21.65
N SER A 10 -32.57 -13.60 20.76
CA SER A 10 -32.64 -13.14 19.36
C SER A 10 -32.84 -11.62 19.21
N ASP A 11 -33.37 -10.95 20.25
CA ASP A 11 -33.60 -9.51 20.31
C ASP A 11 -32.30 -8.69 20.50
N THR A 12 -31.20 -9.30 20.95
CA THR A 12 -29.91 -8.61 21.14
C THR A 12 -29.09 -8.48 19.84
N LEU A 13 -29.50 -9.17 18.76
CA LEU A 13 -28.81 -9.17 17.45
C LEU A 13 -29.28 -8.06 16.50
N THR A 14 -29.86 -6.98 17.02
CA THR A 14 -30.48 -5.90 16.24
C THR A 14 -29.50 -4.82 15.73
N SER A 15 -28.33 -4.70 16.36
CA SER A 15 -27.26 -3.77 15.94
C SER A 15 -25.90 -4.25 16.44
N GLY A 16 -24.80 -3.88 15.79
CA GLY A 16 -23.44 -4.26 16.23
C GLY A 16 -23.17 -3.89 17.69
N LYS A 17 -23.65 -2.72 18.15
CA LYS A 17 -23.51 -2.28 19.55
C LYS A 17 -24.28 -3.16 20.53
N ALA A 18 -25.47 -3.62 20.15
CA ALA A 18 -26.26 -4.55 20.97
C ALA A 18 -25.59 -5.94 21.03
N MET A 19 -25.02 -6.39 19.91
CA MET A 19 -24.27 -7.66 19.84
C MET A 19 -23.04 -7.66 20.75
N MET A 20 -22.32 -6.53 20.80
CA MET A 20 -21.08 -6.40 21.58
C MET A 20 -21.30 -5.97 23.04
N ALA A 21 -22.54 -5.76 23.48
CA ALA A 21 -22.84 -5.22 24.82
C ALA A 21 -22.31 -6.08 25.97
N ASN A 22 -22.26 -7.41 25.78
CA ASN A 22 -21.76 -8.37 26.76
C ASN A 22 -20.31 -8.82 26.48
N GLY A 23 -19.62 -8.16 25.54
CA GLY A 23 -18.27 -8.49 25.10
C GLY A 23 -18.21 -9.54 23.97
N PRO A 24 -17.04 -9.67 23.30
CA PRO A 24 -16.87 -10.56 22.14
C PRO A 24 -17.00 -12.04 22.51
N ASP A 25 -16.50 -12.46 23.67
CA ASP A 25 -16.55 -13.86 24.11
C ASP A 25 -17.98 -14.37 24.26
N ALA A 26 -18.84 -13.62 24.95
CA ALA A 26 -20.23 -13.99 25.14
C ALA A 26 -21.00 -14.10 23.81
N LEU A 27 -20.71 -13.20 22.85
CA LEU A 27 -21.31 -13.24 21.52
C LEU A 27 -20.83 -14.45 20.73
N HIS A 28 -19.52 -14.71 20.67
CA HIS A 28 -18.99 -15.81 19.87
C HIS A 28 -19.39 -17.17 20.44
N SER A 29 -19.39 -17.35 21.77
CA SER A 29 -19.92 -18.56 22.40
C SER A 29 -21.39 -18.75 22.08
N TYR A 30 -22.22 -17.71 22.21
CA TYR A 30 -23.64 -17.80 21.90
C TYR A 30 -23.92 -18.21 20.44
N VAL A 31 -23.18 -17.64 19.48
CA VAL A 31 -23.32 -17.97 18.06
C VAL A 31 -22.82 -19.40 17.78
N ALA A 32 -21.69 -19.79 18.37
CA ALA A 32 -21.14 -21.14 18.25
C ALA A 32 -22.13 -22.19 18.76
N ASP A 33 -22.60 -22.04 20.01
CA ASP A 33 -23.53 -22.96 20.65
C ASP A 33 -24.81 -23.15 19.82
N LYS A 34 -25.37 -22.05 19.31
CA LYS A 34 -26.59 -22.08 18.48
C LYS A 34 -26.36 -22.75 17.13
N PHE A 35 -25.21 -22.50 16.49
CA PHE A 35 -24.93 -23.07 15.17
C PHE A 35 -24.58 -24.56 15.28
N GLU A 36 -23.78 -24.95 16.26
CA GLU A 36 -23.42 -26.36 16.50
C GLU A 36 -24.62 -27.19 16.92
N ALA A 37 -25.50 -26.64 17.78
CA ALA A 37 -26.75 -27.30 18.14
C ALA A 37 -27.67 -27.56 16.92
N ALA A 38 -27.70 -26.64 15.94
CA ALA A 38 -28.51 -26.78 14.74
C ALA A 38 -27.89 -27.73 13.69
N MET A 39 -26.57 -27.76 13.57
CA MET A 39 -25.87 -28.67 12.66
C MET A 39 -25.74 -30.09 13.23
N GLY A 40 -25.83 -30.25 14.56
CA GLY A 40 -25.61 -31.52 15.24
C GLY A 40 -24.15 -32.01 15.22
N ARG A 41 -23.21 -31.12 14.90
CA ARG A 41 -21.75 -31.34 14.86
C ARG A 41 -21.00 -30.03 15.12
N GLU A 42 -19.70 -30.11 15.32
CA GLU A 42 -18.82 -28.94 15.45
C GLU A 42 -18.85 -28.06 14.18
N LEU A 43 -18.58 -26.76 14.35
CA LEU A 43 -18.42 -25.83 13.23
C LEU A 43 -17.31 -26.28 12.28
N PRO A 44 -17.45 -26.06 10.95
CA PRO A 44 -16.43 -26.47 9.99
C PRO A 44 -15.06 -25.86 10.32
N GLN A 45 -14.03 -26.70 10.26
CA GLN A 45 -12.68 -26.34 10.71
C GLN A 45 -11.68 -26.44 9.57
N MET A 46 -10.54 -25.75 9.67
CA MET A 46 -9.45 -25.90 8.70
C MET A 46 -8.10 -26.08 9.38
N GLU A 47 -7.57 -27.30 9.28
CA GLU A 47 -6.20 -27.63 9.66
C GLU A 47 -5.28 -27.48 8.44
N VAL A 48 -4.12 -26.84 8.65
CA VAL A 48 -3.10 -26.67 7.62
C VAL A 48 -1.86 -27.42 8.03
N ARG A 49 -1.43 -28.36 7.19
CA ARG A 49 -0.19 -29.12 7.38
C ARG A 49 0.76 -28.81 6.24
N TYR A 50 2.03 -28.57 6.55
CA TYR A 50 3.06 -28.38 5.55
C TYR A 50 4.31 -29.17 5.93
N HIS A 51 4.93 -29.80 4.93
CA HIS A 51 6.08 -30.67 5.10
C HIS A 51 7.18 -30.31 4.10
N ASN A 52 8.39 -30.12 4.62
CA ASN A 52 9.59 -29.74 3.86
C ASN A 52 9.39 -28.59 2.86
N LEU A 53 8.58 -27.60 3.24
CA LEU A 53 8.25 -26.44 2.41
C LEU A 53 9.49 -25.57 2.18
N SER A 54 9.88 -25.41 0.93
CA SER A 54 10.98 -24.53 0.51
C SER A 54 10.49 -23.57 -0.57
N VAL A 55 10.95 -22.32 -0.50
CA VAL A 55 10.60 -21.28 -1.47
C VAL A 55 11.88 -20.72 -2.03
N THR A 56 12.14 -20.95 -3.30
CA THR A 56 13.34 -20.47 -3.99
C THR A 56 12.96 -19.40 -5.00
N ALA A 57 13.76 -18.33 -5.05
CA ALA A 57 13.58 -17.24 -6.01
C ALA A 57 14.84 -17.08 -6.85
N ASN A 58 14.67 -17.19 -8.16
CA ASN A 58 15.66 -16.88 -9.18
C ASN A 58 15.80 -15.36 -9.30
N VAL A 59 16.79 -14.80 -8.62
CA VAL A 59 17.13 -13.39 -8.72
C VAL A 59 18.14 -13.23 -9.86
N THR A 60 17.75 -12.53 -10.92
CA THR A 60 18.70 -12.14 -11.96
C THR A 60 19.65 -11.09 -11.40
N VAL A 61 20.87 -11.50 -11.07
CA VAL A 61 21.95 -10.60 -10.66
C VAL A 61 22.62 -10.15 -11.96
N THR A 62 22.24 -8.98 -12.45
CA THR A 62 23.07 -8.25 -13.42
C THR A 62 24.40 -7.95 -12.73
N GLY A 63 25.50 -8.39 -13.34
CA GLY A 63 26.82 -8.46 -12.69
C GLY A 63 27.31 -7.19 -12.02
N GLU A 64 28.04 -7.41 -10.91
CA GLU A 64 28.99 -6.54 -10.20
C GLU A 64 28.62 -5.06 -9.98
N ILE A 65 28.16 -4.78 -8.74
CA ILE A 65 28.39 -3.56 -7.93
C ILE A 65 27.87 -2.21 -8.48
N THR A 66 27.30 -2.16 -9.68
CA THR A 66 26.75 -0.90 -10.26
C THR A 66 25.22 -0.89 -10.41
N ALA A 67 24.54 -2.03 -10.26
CA ALA A 67 23.10 -2.13 -10.55
C ALA A 67 22.17 -1.53 -9.47
N ASP A 68 22.57 -1.52 -8.20
CA ASP A 68 21.78 -0.93 -7.11
C ASP A 68 22.07 0.58 -6.90
N SER A 69 23.15 1.09 -7.52
CA SER A 69 23.57 2.49 -7.48
C SER A 69 23.25 3.27 -8.77
N GLU A 70 22.95 2.61 -9.90
CA GLU A 70 22.56 3.30 -11.13
C GLU A 70 21.12 3.83 -11.09
N LEU A 71 20.97 5.15 -11.21
CA LEU A 71 19.69 5.88 -11.33
C LEU A 71 18.77 5.26 -12.40
N PRO A 72 17.48 5.01 -12.14
CA PRO A 72 16.53 4.45 -13.09
C PRO A 72 16.10 5.52 -14.10
N THR A 73 17.05 5.95 -14.93
CA THR A 73 16.78 6.82 -16.06
C THR A 73 16.10 6.02 -17.17
N VAL A 74 15.45 6.71 -18.11
CA VAL A 74 14.89 6.09 -19.32
C VAL A 74 15.98 5.28 -20.04
N PHE A 75 17.18 5.86 -20.17
CA PHE A 75 18.34 5.20 -20.77
C PHE A 75 18.76 3.94 -20.00
N ASN A 76 18.91 4.02 -18.67
CA ASN A 76 19.32 2.87 -17.86
C ASN A 76 18.25 1.77 -17.82
N THR A 77 16.97 2.14 -17.89
CA THR A 77 15.87 1.18 -17.93
C THR A 77 15.77 0.49 -19.29
N ILE A 78 15.95 1.23 -20.39
CA ILE A 78 16.06 0.67 -21.74
C ILE A 78 17.30 -0.22 -21.84
N LYS A 79 18.47 0.26 -21.36
CA LYS A 79 19.70 -0.52 -21.26
C LYS A 79 19.48 -1.79 -20.45
N ARG A 80 18.77 -1.75 -19.32
CA ARG A 80 18.38 -2.94 -18.53
C ARG A 80 17.42 -3.85 -19.30
N SER A 81 16.44 -3.31 -20.01
CA SER A 81 15.48 -4.10 -20.80
C SER A 81 16.13 -4.77 -22.01
N LEU A 82 17.09 -4.09 -22.64
CA LEU A 82 17.91 -4.63 -23.72
C LEU A 82 18.96 -5.61 -23.19
N ALA A 83 19.54 -5.35 -22.00
CA ALA A 83 20.43 -6.28 -21.32
C ALA A 83 19.70 -7.57 -20.86
N LYS A 84 18.40 -7.50 -20.55
CA LYS A 84 17.55 -8.70 -20.35
C LYS A 84 17.44 -9.57 -21.62
N PHE A 85 17.73 -8.99 -22.79
CA PHE A 85 17.78 -9.67 -24.08
C PHE A 85 19.20 -10.18 -24.43
N ALA A 86 20.24 -9.73 -23.70
CA ALA A 86 21.60 -10.21 -23.85
C ALA A 86 21.81 -11.59 -23.18
N TRP A 87 22.67 -12.41 -23.78
CA TRP A 87 22.79 -13.86 -23.52
C TRP A 87 23.45 -14.26 -22.18
N ASN A 88 24.06 -13.32 -21.44
CA ASN A 88 24.76 -13.62 -20.19
C ASN A 88 23.95 -13.19 -18.95
N LYS A 89 22.96 -14.01 -18.57
CA LYS A 89 22.24 -13.86 -17.31
C LYS A 89 22.92 -14.69 -16.22
N ARG A 90 23.52 -14.04 -15.21
CA ARG A 90 23.83 -14.71 -13.94
C ARG A 90 22.55 -14.71 -13.09
N VAL A 91 21.88 -15.84 -13.06
CA VAL A 91 20.73 -16.07 -12.18
C VAL A 91 21.26 -16.65 -10.88
N VAL A 92 21.02 -15.96 -9.76
CA VAL A 92 21.33 -16.48 -8.43
C VAL A 92 20.02 -17.01 -7.84
N GLN A 93 20.00 -18.31 -7.54
CA GLN A 93 18.93 -18.89 -6.74
C GLN A 93 19.09 -18.45 -5.29
N LYS A 94 18.05 -17.84 -4.73
CA LYS A 94 17.97 -17.51 -3.32
C LYS A 94 16.82 -18.27 -2.68
N GLU A 95 17.12 -19.13 -1.73
CA GLU A 95 16.11 -19.70 -0.85
C GLU A 95 15.63 -18.64 0.15
N ILE A 96 14.31 -18.43 0.15
CA ILE A 96 13.61 -17.54 1.08
C ILE A 96 13.12 -18.33 2.29
N ILE A 97 12.62 -19.55 2.06
CA ILE A 97 12.21 -20.51 3.10
C ILE A 97 12.92 -21.82 2.80
N LYS A 98 13.41 -22.48 3.85
CA LYS A 98 14.26 -23.67 3.74
C LYS A 98 13.71 -24.83 4.57
N GLY A 99 13.09 -25.79 3.90
CA GLY A 99 12.62 -27.05 4.49
C GLY A 99 11.74 -26.87 5.74
N ALA A 100 10.80 -25.94 5.69
CA ALA A 100 9.89 -25.64 6.80
C ALA A 100 8.84 -26.74 6.95
N SER A 101 8.61 -27.23 8.17
CA SER A 101 7.57 -28.22 8.47
C SER A 101 6.77 -27.79 9.70
N GLY A 102 5.45 -27.99 9.66
CA GLY A 102 4.57 -27.59 10.76
C GLY A 102 3.10 -27.89 10.53
N VAL A 103 2.33 -27.76 11.61
CA VAL A 103 0.87 -27.91 11.62
C VAL A 103 0.24 -26.73 12.33
N PHE A 104 -0.76 -26.12 11.70
CA PHE A 104 -1.64 -25.15 12.34
C PHE A 104 -2.99 -25.82 12.60
N LYS A 105 -3.30 -25.99 13.89
CA LYS A 105 -4.51 -26.68 14.34
C LYS A 105 -5.69 -25.69 14.46
N PRO A 106 -6.91 -26.12 14.14
CA PRO A 106 -8.11 -25.34 14.39
C PRO A 106 -8.31 -25.08 15.88
N GLY A 107 -8.97 -23.97 16.22
CA GLY A 107 -9.15 -23.56 17.61
C GLY A 107 -7.90 -22.97 18.28
N THR A 108 -6.82 -22.72 17.52
CA THR A 108 -5.56 -22.21 18.06
C THR A 108 -5.16 -20.87 17.46
N ILE A 109 -4.52 -20.05 18.29
CA ILE A 109 -3.89 -18.80 17.87
C ILE A 109 -2.36 -18.94 18.00
N THR A 110 -1.66 -18.75 16.88
CA THR A 110 -0.20 -18.93 16.79
C THR A 110 0.50 -17.60 16.50
N LEU A 111 1.50 -17.28 17.30
CA LEU A 111 2.35 -16.10 17.13
C LEU A 111 3.55 -16.44 16.25
N LEU A 112 3.72 -15.73 15.15
CA LEU A 112 4.89 -15.83 14.28
C LEU A 112 5.89 -14.71 14.59
N LEU A 113 7.02 -15.07 15.22
CA LEU A 113 8.14 -14.19 15.52
C LEU A 113 9.28 -14.40 14.53
N GLY A 114 10.02 -13.33 14.27
CA GLY A 114 11.22 -13.38 13.46
C GLY A 114 11.66 -11.99 13.02
N GLN A 115 12.97 -11.84 12.79
CA GLN A 115 13.53 -10.58 12.33
C GLN A 115 12.96 -10.13 10.96
N PRO A 116 13.04 -8.84 10.60
CA PRO A 116 12.75 -8.42 9.24
C PRO A 116 13.57 -9.19 8.21
N GLY A 117 12.92 -9.64 7.13
CA GLY A 117 13.58 -10.46 6.11
C GLY A 117 13.79 -11.93 6.48
N SER A 118 13.31 -12.41 7.63
CA SER A 118 13.42 -13.83 8.01
C SER A 118 12.51 -14.77 7.20
N GLY A 119 11.58 -14.24 6.42
CA GLY A 119 10.66 -15.03 5.58
C GLY A 119 9.20 -15.08 6.05
N LYS A 120 8.83 -14.36 7.13
CA LYS A 120 7.47 -14.37 7.73
C LYS A 120 6.35 -14.11 6.71
N THR A 121 6.43 -12.96 6.04
CA THR A 121 5.49 -12.56 4.97
C THR A 121 5.45 -13.56 3.83
N SER A 122 6.61 -14.14 3.48
CA SER A 122 6.67 -15.14 2.41
C SER A 122 5.94 -16.42 2.81
N LEU A 123 6.13 -16.90 4.04
CA LEU A 123 5.46 -18.07 4.58
C LEU A 123 3.95 -17.87 4.59
N MET A 124 3.48 -16.76 5.14
CA MET A 124 2.04 -16.45 5.20
C MET A 124 1.42 -16.32 3.80
N ARG A 125 2.10 -15.65 2.85
CA ARG A 125 1.59 -15.55 1.47
C ARG A 125 1.52 -16.91 0.77
N VAL A 126 2.46 -17.81 1.05
CA VAL A 126 2.42 -19.20 0.55
C VAL A 126 1.21 -19.92 1.12
N LEU A 127 1.03 -19.88 2.44
CA LEU A 127 -0.09 -20.54 3.14
C LEU A 127 -1.45 -19.94 2.77
N ALA A 128 -1.52 -18.65 2.42
CA ALA A 128 -2.73 -17.99 1.92
C ALA A 128 -3.05 -18.29 0.44
N GLY A 129 -2.14 -18.95 -0.29
CA GLY A 129 -2.24 -19.09 -1.75
C GLY A 129 -2.03 -17.79 -2.53
N GLN A 130 -1.52 -16.74 -1.88
CA GLN A 130 -1.33 -15.40 -2.46
C GLN A 130 0.13 -15.11 -2.83
N PHE A 131 1.01 -16.12 -2.80
CA PHE A 131 2.38 -15.99 -3.27
C PHE A 131 2.40 -15.91 -4.80
N PRO A 132 3.06 -14.90 -5.40
CA PRO A 132 3.01 -14.69 -6.84
C PRO A 132 3.73 -15.84 -7.56
N LYS A 133 2.98 -16.59 -8.38
CA LYS A 133 3.53 -17.54 -9.35
C LYS A 133 4.18 -16.78 -10.50
N SER A 134 5.32 -16.13 -10.23
CA SER A 134 6.17 -15.61 -11.30
C SER A 134 7.08 -16.73 -11.78
N GLY A 135 7.45 -16.76 -13.06
CA GLY A 135 8.39 -17.77 -13.61
C GLY A 135 9.78 -17.78 -12.96
N ASN A 136 10.02 -16.90 -11.98
CA ASN A 136 11.26 -16.79 -11.23
C ASN A 136 11.14 -17.33 -9.80
N VAL A 137 10.01 -17.90 -9.37
CA VAL A 137 9.85 -18.45 -8.03
C VAL A 137 9.35 -19.89 -8.13
N GLU A 138 10.05 -20.79 -7.47
CA GLU A 138 9.71 -22.18 -7.31
C GLU A 138 9.36 -22.45 -5.84
N ILE A 139 8.32 -23.24 -5.64
CA ILE A 139 7.85 -23.64 -4.32
C ILE A 139 7.89 -25.15 -4.29
N GLU A 140 8.68 -25.70 -3.39
CA GLU A 140 8.86 -27.13 -3.17
C GLU A 140 8.27 -27.54 -1.82
N GLY A 141 7.92 -28.81 -1.67
CA GLY A 141 7.32 -29.36 -0.47
C GLY A 141 5.79 -29.40 -0.51
N ASP A 142 5.22 -30.16 0.42
CA ASP A 142 3.80 -30.49 0.42
C ASP A 142 3.04 -29.59 1.38
N VAL A 143 1.91 -29.05 0.92
CA VAL A 143 0.97 -28.29 1.77
C VAL A 143 -0.42 -28.84 1.57
N THR A 144 -1.09 -29.22 2.65
CA THR A 144 -2.45 -29.75 2.63
C THR A 144 -3.37 -28.93 3.54
N TYR A 145 -4.62 -28.79 3.10
CA TYR A 145 -5.70 -28.11 3.81
C TYR A 145 -6.81 -29.14 4.06
N ASN A 146 -6.96 -29.61 5.30
CA ASN A 146 -7.79 -30.78 5.62
C ASN A 146 -7.53 -32.00 4.73
N GLY A 147 -6.27 -32.21 4.33
CA GLY A 147 -5.86 -33.32 3.45
C GLY A 147 -6.00 -33.04 1.94
N VAL A 148 -6.61 -31.92 1.54
CA VAL A 148 -6.62 -31.50 0.12
C VAL A 148 -5.28 -30.87 -0.25
N PRO A 149 -4.58 -31.35 -1.29
CA PRO A 149 -3.34 -30.75 -1.76
C PRO A 149 -3.51 -29.31 -2.21
N ARG A 150 -2.47 -28.51 -2.01
CA ARG A 150 -2.44 -27.10 -2.42
C ARG A 150 -2.78 -26.90 -3.89
N GLU A 151 -2.28 -27.75 -4.79
CA GLU A 151 -2.46 -27.59 -6.25
C GLU A 151 -3.95 -27.56 -6.63
N GLU A 152 -4.76 -28.37 -5.95
CA GLU A 152 -6.20 -28.52 -6.21
C GLU A 152 -6.99 -27.33 -5.67
N ILE A 153 -6.65 -26.84 -4.47
CA ILE A 153 -7.44 -25.82 -3.76
C ILE A 153 -6.96 -24.38 -4.00
N THR A 154 -5.79 -24.15 -4.58
CA THR A 154 -5.17 -22.80 -4.70
C THR A 154 -6.13 -21.71 -5.22
N LYS A 155 -7.00 -22.02 -6.20
CA LYS A 155 -7.97 -21.03 -6.73
C LYS A 155 -9.08 -20.69 -5.75
N LEU A 156 -9.51 -21.66 -4.95
CA LEU A 156 -10.58 -21.52 -3.96
C LEU A 156 -10.05 -21.04 -2.61
N LEU A 157 -8.76 -21.21 -2.35
CA LEU A 157 -8.13 -20.93 -1.06
C LEU A 157 -8.44 -19.53 -0.49
N PRO A 158 -8.47 -18.43 -1.26
CA PRO A 158 -8.89 -17.13 -0.75
C PRO A 158 -10.33 -17.08 -0.20
N GLN A 159 -11.18 -18.06 -0.53
CA GLN A 159 -12.51 -18.21 0.08
C GLN A 159 -12.46 -18.76 1.50
N PHE A 160 -11.42 -19.53 1.84
CA PHE A 160 -11.24 -20.15 3.17
C PHE A 160 -10.19 -19.46 4.02
N SER A 161 -9.22 -18.77 3.41
CA SER A 161 -8.14 -18.05 4.10
C SER A 161 -8.25 -16.54 3.93
N ALA A 162 -8.30 -15.80 5.04
CA ALA A 162 -8.02 -14.36 5.07
C ALA A 162 -6.51 -14.13 5.16
N TYR A 163 -6.01 -13.14 4.41
CA TYR A 163 -4.65 -12.63 4.57
C TYR A 163 -4.70 -11.11 4.74
N VAL A 164 -4.35 -10.63 5.92
CA VAL A 164 -4.24 -9.19 6.22
C VAL A 164 -2.82 -8.75 5.87
N THR A 165 -2.70 -7.89 4.87
CA THR A 165 -1.41 -7.42 4.34
C THR A 165 -0.71 -6.46 5.30
N GLN A 166 0.63 -6.42 5.23
CA GLN A 166 1.44 -5.44 5.96
C GLN A 166 1.06 -3.99 5.60
N PHE A 167 0.88 -3.70 4.30
CA PHE A 167 0.54 -2.36 3.80
C PHE A 167 -0.96 -2.12 3.66
N ASP A 168 -1.43 -0.97 4.14
CA ASP A 168 -2.84 -0.60 4.10
C ASP A 168 -3.20 0.22 2.85
N LYS A 169 -3.46 -0.48 1.74
CA LYS A 169 -3.82 0.14 0.46
C LYS A 169 -5.34 0.22 0.30
N HIS A 170 -5.89 1.43 0.30
CA HIS A 170 -7.33 1.68 0.19
C HIS A 170 -7.64 2.79 -0.80
N PHE A 171 -8.88 2.86 -1.27
CA PHE A 171 -9.34 4.04 -2.03
C PHE A 171 -9.53 5.22 -1.07
N PRO A 172 -8.77 6.32 -1.22
CA PRO A 172 -8.70 7.37 -0.20
C PRO A 172 -9.98 8.18 -0.02
N LYS A 173 -10.91 8.10 -0.98
CA LYS A 173 -12.16 8.87 -1.01
C LYS A 173 -13.39 8.09 -0.51
N LEU A 174 -13.22 6.83 -0.13
CA LEU A 174 -14.26 6.04 0.51
C LEU A 174 -14.20 6.26 2.02
N SER A 175 -15.35 6.16 2.69
CA SER A 175 -15.38 6.08 4.16
C SER A 175 -15.01 4.67 4.63
N VAL A 176 -14.74 4.56 5.93
CA VAL A 176 -14.53 3.27 6.60
C VAL A 176 -15.73 2.34 6.38
N ARG A 177 -16.94 2.82 6.72
CA ARG A 177 -18.20 2.08 6.56
C ARG A 177 -18.40 1.60 5.13
N GLU A 178 -18.22 2.47 4.14
CA GLU A 178 -18.42 2.10 2.73
C GLU A 178 -17.42 1.06 2.23
N THR A 179 -16.21 1.05 2.79
CA THR A 179 -15.17 0.08 2.42
C THR A 179 -15.50 -1.30 3.00
N LEU A 180 -15.99 -1.34 4.25
CA LEU A 180 -16.44 -2.57 4.90
C LEU A 180 -17.74 -3.11 4.27
N GLU A 181 -18.71 -2.25 3.98
CA GLU A 181 -19.95 -2.62 3.26
C GLU A 181 -19.64 -3.17 1.86
N PHE A 182 -18.68 -2.57 1.15
CA PHE A 182 -18.24 -3.08 -0.14
C PHE A 182 -17.64 -4.49 -0.02
N ALA A 183 -16.75 -4.71 0.96
CA ALA A 183 -16.13 -6.02 1.21
C ALA A 183 -17.17 -7.08 1.62
N TYR A 184 -18.12 -6.70 2.48
CA TYR A 184 -19.25 -7.55 2.86
C TYR A 184 -20.12 -7.94 1.65
N ALA A 185 -20.45 -6.97 0.79
CA ALA A 185 -21.27 -7.22 -0.39
C ALA A 185 -20.60 -8.21 -1.35
N VAL A 186 -19.33 -7.99 -1.71
CA VAL A 186 -18.60 -8.87 -2.64
C VAL A 186 -18.36 -10.27 -2.09
N CYS A 187 -18.36 -10.43 -0.77
CA CYS A 187 -18.31 -11.72 -0.08
C CYS A 187 -19.67 -12.44 0.01
N GLY A 188 -20.73 -11.93 -0.62
CA GLY A 188 -22.04 -12.57 -0.75
C GLY A 188 -23.20 -11.78 -0.16
N GLY A 189 -22.94 -10.86 0.79
CA GLY A 189 -23.94 -9.96 1.35
C GLY A 189 -25.12 -10.68 2.01
N GLY A 190 -24.85 -11.47 3.06
CA GLY A 190 -25.86 -12.15 3.85
C GLY A 190 -25.46 -13.57 4.20
N MET A 191 -26.41 -14.35 4.73
CA MET A 191 -26.20 -15.77 4.98
C MET A 191 -26.07 -16.53 3.65
N PRO A 192 -25.04 -17.37 3.46
CA PRO A 192 -24.96 -18.25 2.29
C PRO A 192 -26.14 -19.23 2.26
N LYS A 193 -26.75 -19.47 1.08
CA LYS A 193 -27.85 -20.45 0.92
C LYS A 193 -27.50 -21.86 1.45
N HIS A 194 -26.26 -22.28 1.22
CA HIS A 194 -25.75 -23.57 1.72
C HIS A 194 -25.69 -23.61 3.26
N MET A 195 -25.46 -22.46 3.93
CA MET A 195 -25.55 -22.37 5.38
C MET A 195 -27.00 -22.48 5.87
N GLU A 196 -27.97 -21.95 5.12
CA GLU A 196 -29.41 -22.14 5.44
C GLU A 196 -29.80 -23.62 5.39
N GLU A 197 -29.29 -24.37 4.41
CA GLU A 197 -29.51 -25.83 4.31
C GLU A 197 -28.87 -26.58 5.50
N MET A 198 -27.64 -26.23 5.88
CA MET A 198 -26.95 -26.90 7.00
C MET A 198 -27.59 -26.61 8.38
N LEU A 199 -28.14 -25.41 8.58
CA LEU A 199 -28.81 -25.04 9.84
C LEU A 199 -30.24 -25.60 9.94
N SER A 200 -30.65 -26.51 9.04
CA SER A 200 -32.00 -27.08 8.97
C SER A 200 -32.12 -28.54 9.45
N HIS A 201 -31.08 -29.08 10.08
CA HIS A 201 -31.04 -30.48 10.54
C HIS A 201 -31.67 -30.70 11.94
N GLY A 202 -32.02 -29.65 12.68
CA GLY A 202 -32.67 -29.73 13.99
C GLY A 202 -34.20 -29.86 13.94
N THR A 203 -34.87 -29.62 15.07
CA THR A 203 -36.35 -29.58 15.12
C THR A 203 -36.91 -28.35 14.40
N PRO A 204 -38.16 -28.37 13.89
CA PRO A 204 -38.70 -27.27 13.07
C PRO A 204 -38.66 -25.90 13.78
N GLU A 205 -38.96 -25.88 15.08
CA GLU A 205 -38.97 -24.68 15.91
C GLU A 205 -37.55 -24.14 16.16
N GLN A 206 -36.60 -25.03 16.46
CA GLN A 206 -35.18 -24.68 16.63
C GLN A 206 -34.56 -24.17 15.33
N ASN A 207 -34.87 -24.80 14.19
CA ASN A 207 -34.37 -24.38 12.89
C ASN A 207 -34.84 -22.97 12.55
N THR A 208 -36.11 -22.63 12.82
CA THR A 208 -36.62 -21.27 12.58
C THR A 208 -35.91 -20.22 13.44
N GLU A 209 -35.68 -20.50 14.71
CA GLU A 209 -34.99 -19.59 15.63
C GLU A 209 -33.52 -19.40 15.22
N VAL A 210 -32.82 -20.49 14.89
CA VAL A 210 -31.40 -20.43 14.50
C VAL A 210 -31.20 -19.77 13.15
N LEU A 211 -32.09 -20.02 12.19
CA LEU A 211 -32.06 -19.33 10.90
C LEU A 211 -32.31 -17.83 11.06
N GLU A 212 -33.25 -17.41 11.91
CA GLU A 212 -33.47 -15.99 12.19
C GLU A 212 -32.25 -15.35 12.89
N THR A 213 -31.68 -16.05 13.87
CA THR A 213 -30.46 -15.63 14.60
C THR A 213 -29.29 -15.45 13.62
N ALA A 214 -29.05 -16.44 12.77
CA ALA A 214 -27.99 -16.41 11.77
C ALA A 214 -28.23 -15.30 10.73
N ARG A 215 -29.47 -15.08 10.27
CA ARG A 215 -29.80 -13.97 9.34
C ARG A 215 -29.47 -12.62 9.97
N LYS A 216 -29.95 -12.36 11.19
CA LYS A 216 -29.65 -11.11 11.91
C LYS A 216 -28.16 -10.92 12.16
N TYR A 217 -27.43 -11.99 12.47
CA TYR A 217 -25.98 -11.97 12.63
C TYR A 217 -25.27 -11.54 11.34
N PHE A 218 -25.61 -12.14 10.20
CA PHE A 218 -24.96 -11.82 8.92
C PHE A 218 -25.36 -10.45 8.38
N GLU A 219 -26.65 -10.07 8.48
CA GLU A 219 -27.14 -8.77 8.01
C GLU A 219 -26.45 -7.58 8.71
N ASN A 220 -26.22 -7.70 10.02
CA ASN A 220 -25.57 -6.67 10.83
C ASN A 220 -24.05 -6.91 11.00
N PHE A 221 -23.48 -7.85 10.24
CA PHE A 221 -22.07 -8.21 10.35
C PHE A 221 -21.09 -7.04 10.08
N PRO A 222 -21.35 -6.13 9.10
CA PRO A 222 -20.50 -4.94 8.93
C PRO A 222 -20.46 -4.04 10.16
N ASP A 223 -21.60 -3.83 10.80
CA ASP A 223 -21.68 -3.03 12.03
C ASP A 223 -21.01 -3.75 13.21
N LEU A 224 -21.13 -5.08 13.27
CA LEU A 224 -20.40 -5.88 14.25
C LEU A 224 -18.88 -5.72 14.10
N VAL A 225 -18.35 -5.81 12.88
CA VAL A 225 -16.91 -5.62 12.60
C VAL A 225 -16.45 -4.21 12.95
N ILE A 226 -17.28 -3.18 12.70
CA ILE A 226 -16.99 -1.80 13.10
C ILE A 226 -16.84 -1.69 14.63
N GLU A 227 -17.73 -2.32 15.39
CA GLU A 227 -17.68 -2.30 16.86
C GLU A 227 -16.52 -3.14 17.41
N GLN A 228 -16.32 -4.36 16.90
CA GLN A 228 -15.22 -5.26 17.30
C GLN A 228 -13.84 -4.64 17.12
N LEU A 229 -13.65 -3.88 16.03
CA LEU A 229 -12.39 -3.21 15.75
C LEU A 229 -12.32 -1.79 16.34
N GLY A 230 -13.33 -1.35 17.09
CA GLY A 230 -13.36 -0.01 17.70
C GLY A 230 -13.29 1.13 16.68
N LEU A 231 -13.98 0.96 15.54
CA LEU A 231 -14.04 1.91 14.42
C LEU A 231 -15.29 2.81 14.45
N HIS A 232 -16.16 2.69 15.46
CA HIS A 232 -17.43 3.42 15.55
C HIS A 232 -17.28 4.95 15.45
N ILE A 233 -16.19 5.51 16.00
CA ILE A 233 -15.93 6.96 15.96
C ILE A 233 -15.61 7.44 14.53
N CYS A 234 -14.92 6.62 13.75
CA CYS A 234 -14.40 7.00 12.43
C CYS A 234 -15.14 6.33 11.25
N GLN A 235 -16.24 5.62 11.49
CA GLN A 235 -17.00 4.87 10.48
C GLN A 235 -17.40 5.71 9.25
N ASP A 236 -17.77 6.99 9.45
CA ASP A 236 -18.20 7.89 8.37
C ASP A 236 -17.07 8.82 7.87
N THR A 237 -15.86 8.64 8.42
CA THR A 237 -14.67 9.41 8.02
C THR A 237 -14.02 8.77 6.80
N ILE A 238 -13.53 9.60 5.88
CA ILE A 238 -12.77 9.13 4.71
C ILE A 238 -11.45 8.48 5.13
N ILE A 239 -11.05 7.41 4.43
CA ILE A 239 -9.81 6.69 4.77
C ILE A 239 -8.57 7.58 4.52
N GLY A 240 -8.59 8.38 3.46
CA GLY A 240 -7.48 9.26 3.11
C GLY A 240 -6.25 8.53 2.56
N SER A 241 -5.17 9.28 2.37
CA SER A 241 -3.85 8.86 1.89
C SER A 241 -2.79 9.81 2.45
N GLY A 242 -1.50 9.64 2.11
CA GLY A 242 -0.45 10.60 2.49
C GLY A 242 -0.71 12.04 2.03
N MET A 243 -1.45 12.24 0.93
CA MET A 243 -1.80 13.58 0.42
C MET A 243 -3.20 14.06 0.82
N LEU A 244 -4.11 13.14 1.16
CA LEU A 244 -5.49 13.44 1.54
C LEU A 244 -5.70 13.01 2.98
N ARG A 245 -5.83 13.98 3.89
CA ARG A 245 -6.09 13.67 5.30
C ARG A 245 -7.35 12.81 5.45
N GLY A 246 -7.26 11.77 6.25
CA GLY A 246 -8.36 10.85 6.58
C GLY A 246 -8.17 10.26 7.96
N VAL A 247 -8.52 8.99 8.12
CA VAL A 247 -8.29 8.24 9.37
C VAL A 247 -6.79 8.10 9.69
N SER A 248 -6.49 7.90 10.97
CA SER A 248 -5.13 7.66 11.46
C SER A 248 -4.52 6.35 10.91
N GLY A 249 -3.20 6.19 11.03
CA GLY A 249 -2.50 4.97 10.61
C GLY A 249 -3.06 3.71 11.27
N GLY A 250 -3.21 3.73 12.60
CA GLY A 250 -3.78 2.61 13.36
C GLY A 250 -5.24 2.33 13.05
N GLU A 251 -6.08 3.34 12.83
CA GLU A 251 -7.45 3.13 12.33
C GLU A 251 -7.44 2.48 10.95
N ARG A 252 -6.59 2.96 10.03
CA ARG A 252 -6.48 2.39 8.69
C ARG A 252 -6.04 0.93 8.70
N LYS A 253 -5.15 0.53 9.61
CA LYS A 253 -4.74 -0.87 9.80
C LYS A 253 -5.91 -1.75 10.24
N ARG A 254 -6.72 -1.27 11.19
CA ARG A 254 -7.96 -1.93 11.63
C ARG A 254 -8.96 -2.05 10.48
N VAL A 255 -9.10 -1.02 9.64
CA VAL A 255 -9.94 -1.10 8.43
C VAL A 255 -9.47 -2.20 7.48
N THR A 256 -8.15 -2.37 7.28
CA THR A 256 -7.61 -3.47 6.46
C THR A 256 -7.94 -4.84 7.07
N THR A 257 -7.82 -4.99 8.39
CA THR A 257 -8.21 -6.24 9.09
C THR A 257 -9.67 -6.56 8.83
N GLY A 258 -10.57 -5.59 9.08
CA GLY A 258 -12.01 -5.78 8.85
C GLY A 258 -12.37 -6.06 7.39
N GLU A 259 -11.75 -5.37 6.43
CA GLU A 259 -11.99 -5.59 4.99
C GLU A 259 -11.69 -7.05 4.60
N MET A 260 -10.60 -7.64 5.11
CA MET A 260 -10.15 -8.98 4.71
C MET A 260 -10.81 -10.13 5.50
N GLU A 261 -11.49 -9.84 6.61
CA GLU A 261 -12.14 -10.86 7.46
C GLU A 261 -13.54 -11.28 6.98
N PHE A 262 -14.16 -10.51 6.08
CA PHE A 262 -15.49 -10.83 5.56
C PHE A 262 -15.55 -12.16 4.81
N GLY A 263 -16.68 -12.87 4.95
CA GLY A 263 -16.98 -14.08 4.17
C GLY A 263 -16.73 -15.42 4.88
N MET A 264 -16.72 -15.43 6.22
CA MET A 264 -16.52 -16.61 7.09
C MET A 264 -15.28 -17.44 6.70
N LYS A 265 -14.11 -16.80 6.78
CA LYS A 265 -12.83 -17.49 6.59
C LYS A 265 -12.54 -18.39 7.79
N TYR A 266 -11.99 -19.58 7.52
CA TYR A 266 -11.61 -20.59 8.53
C TYR A 266 -10.17 -20.44 9.01
N MET A 267 -9.31 -19.86 8.16
CA MET A 267 -7.96 -19.46 8.54
C MET A 267 -7.79 -17.97 8.36
N THR A 268 -7.14 -17.33 9.33
CA THR A 268 -6.79 -15.91 9.27
C THR A 268 -5.30 -15.76 9.48
N LEU A 269 -4.63 -15.18 8.48
CA LEU A 269 -3.20 -14.90 8.48
C LEU A 269 -3.00 -13.39 8.55
N MET A 270 -2.36 -12.91 9.60
CA MET A 270 -2.22 -11.48 9.88
C MET A 270 -0.77 -11.05 9.88
N ASP A 271 -0.38 -10.23 8.89
CA ASP A 271 1.00 -9.79 8.71
C ASP A 271 1.28 -8.44 9.35
N GLU A 272 2.06 -8.47 10.45
CA GLU A 272 2.56 -7.31 11.18
C GLU A 272 1.45 -6.31 11.51
N ILE A 273 0.41 -6.78 12.21
CA ILE A 273 -0.77 -5.96 12.49
C ILE A 273 -0.59 -4.90 13.58
N SER A 274 0.43 -5.04 14.42
CA SER A 274 0.70 -4.10 15.52
C SER A 274 1.37 -2.80 15.06
N THR A 275 1.86 -2.72 13.81
CA THR A 275 2.55 -1.52 13.33
C THR A 275 1.57 -0.34 13.22
N GLY A 276 1.84 0.73 13.96
CA GLY A 276 0.96 1.92 14.00
C GLY A 276 -0.25 1.78 14.95
N LEU A 277 -0.34 0.70 15.72
CA LEU A 277 -1.29 0.54 16.83
C LEU A 277 -0.60 0.79 18.17
N ASP A 278 -1.36 1.24 19.17
CA ASP A 278 -0.89 1.22 20.55
C ASP A 278 -1.08 -0.18 21.18
N SER A 279 -0.43 -0.41 22.31
CA SER A 279 -0.49 -1.71 23.01
C SER A 279 -1.91 -2.10 23.39
N ALA A 280 -2.74 -1.14 23.81
CA ALA A 280 -4.11 -1.38 24.21
C ALA A 280 -4.97 -1.85 23.03
N ALA A 281 -4.97 -1.12 21.90
CA ALA A 281 -5.72 -1.57 20.73
C ALA A 281 -5.20 -2.90 20.19
N THR A 282 -3.88 -3.13 20.26
CA THR A 282 -3.30 -4.43 19.89
C THR A 282 -3.84 -5.53 20.81
N PHE A 283 -3.86 -5.34 22.12
CA PHE A 283 -4.39 -6.30 23.08
C PHE A 283 -5.87 -6.62 22.83
N ASP A 284 -6.70 -5.60 22.58
CA ASP A 284 -8.14 -5.76 22.30
C ASP A 284 -8.38 -6.58 21.02
N ILE A 285 -7.62 -6.29 19.95
CA ILE A 285 -7.70 -7.04 18.69
C ILE A 285 -7.28 -8.49 18.92
N ILE A 286 -6.15 -8.75 19.57
CA ILE A 286 -5.66 -10.11 19.80
C ILE A 286 -6.60 -10.90 20.71
N THR A 287 -7.21 -10.24 21.71
CA THR A 287 -8.24 -10.86 22.57
C THR A 287 -9.46 -11.25 21.76
N THR A 288 -9.93 -10.37 20.87
CA THR A 288 -11.05 -10.66 19.98
C THR A 288 -10.72 -11.80 19.01
N GLN A 289 -9.51 -11.81 18.44
CA GLN A 289 -9.06 -12.92 17.58
C GLN A 289 -8.96 -14.23 18.34
N ARG A 290 -8.45 -14.21 19.58
CA ARG A 290 -8.40 -15.39 20.44
C ARG A 290 -9.81 -15.93 20.72
N SER A 291 -10.77 -15.05 21.01
CA SER A 291 -12.18 -15.38 21.18
C SER A 291 -12.74 -16.10 19.95
N ILE A 292 -12.50 -15.53 18.76
CA ILE A 292 -12.91 -16.09 17.47
C ILE A 292 -12.25 -17.46 17.23
N ALA A 293 -10.95 -17.60 17.52
CA ALA A 293 -10.25 -18.87 17.38
C ALA A 293 -10.90 -19.94 18.28
N LYS A 294 -11.10 -19.63 19.57
CA LYS A 294 -11.58 -20.60 20.56
C LYS A 294 -13.05 -20.97 20.39
N CYS A 295 -13.92 -20.01 20.10
CA CYS A 295 -15.36 -20.25 20.02
C CYS A 295 -15.81 -20.70 18.63
N LEU A 296 -15.20 -20.18 17.55
CA LEU A 296 -15.59 -20.51 16.18
C LEU A 296 -14.62 -21.48 15.50
N HIS A 297 -13.76 -22.14 16.27
CA HIS A 297 -12.77 -23.13 15.83
C HIS A 297 -11.86 -22.67 14.67
N LYS A 298 -11.60 -21.35 14.56
CA LYS A 298 -10.76 -20.79 13.50
C LYS A 298 -9.26 -21.00 13.76
N THR A 299 -8.50 -21.16 12.69
CA THR A 299 -7.03 -21.21 12.72
C THR A 299 -6.48 -19.80 12.52
N ILE A 300 -5.81 -19.24 13.52
CA ILE A 300 -5.30 -17.86 13.43
C ILE A 300 -3.79 -17.85 13.59
N VAL A 301 -3.09 -17.24 12.62
CA VAL A 301 -1.65 -17.02 12.68
C VAL A 301 -1.36 -15.54 12.54
N ILE A 302 -0.67 -14.97 13.52
CA ILE A 302 -0.40 -13.54 13.58
C ILE A 302 1.10 -13.33 13.67
N ALA A 303 1.67 -12.61 12.70
CA ALA A 303 3.02 -12.10 12.81
C ALA A 303 3.02 -10.79 13.57
N LEU A 304 3.77 -10.73 14.67
CA LEU A 304 4.03 -9.50 15.43
C LEU A 304 5.53 -9.28 15.52
N LEU A 305 5.93 -8.01 15.43
CA LEU A 305 7.34 -7.66 15.45
C LEU A 305 7.88 -7.59 16.88
N GLN A 306 7.13 -7.00 17.81
CA GLN A 306 7.45 -6.92 19.24
C GLN A 306 6.15 -6.86 20.07
N PRO A 307 5.56 -8.01 20.43
CA PRO A 307 4.36 -8.01 21.27
C PRO A 307 4.72 -7.68 22.73
N ALA A 308 3.88 -6.89 23.39
CA ALA A 308 3.94 -6.68 24.83
C ALA A 308 3.72 -8.02 25.58
N PRO A 309 4.21 -8.17 26.83
CA PRO A 309 4.07 -9.42 27.59
C PRO A 309 2.62 -9.91 27.73
N GLU A 310 1.68 -8.98 27.96
CA GLU A 310 0.25 -9.29 28.04
C GLU A 310 -0.29 -9.85 26.72
N VAL A 311 0.15 -9.30 25.59
CA VAL A 311 -0.21 -9.77 24.25
C VAL A 311 0.43 -11.13 23.96
N PHE A 312 1.70 -11.33 24.31
CA PHE A 312 2.40 -12.61 24.18
C PHE A 312 1.68 -13.74 24.95
N ASN A 313 1.14 -13.42 26.13
CA ASN A 313 0.40 -14.36 26.97
C ASN A 313 -0.99 -14.76 26.44
N LEU A 314 -1.48 -14.10 25.39
CA LEU A 314 -2.74 -14.49 24.72
C LEU A 314 -2.57 -15.63 23.73
N PHE A 315 -1.33 -15.94 23.31
CA PHE A 315 -1.06 -16.96 22.31
C PHE A 315 -0.95 -18.37 22.88
N ASP A 316 -1.48 -19.36 22.15
CA ASP A 316 -1.34 -20.79 22.48
C ASP A 316 0.03 -21.31 22.04
N ASN A 317 0.41 -20.98 20.79
CA ASN A 317 1.63 -21.45 20.15
C ASN A 317 2.52 -20.29 19.69
N VAL A 318 3.82 -20.53 19.60
CA VAL A 318 4.81 -19.61 19.06
C VAL A 318 5.62 -20.33 17.99
N MET A 319 5.85 -19.66 16.86
CA MET A 319 6.73 -20.06 15.79
C MET A 319 7.81 -19.00 15.64
N VAL A 320 9.08 -19.38 15.68
CA VAL A 320 10.23 -18.48 15.54
C VAL A 320 10.98 -18.81 14.26
N LEU A 321 11.10 -17.80 13.38
CA LEU A 321 11.71 -17.92 12.06
C LEU A 321 12.97 -17.05 11.96
N ASN A 322 14.09 -17.64 11.54
CA ASN A 322 15.36 -16.96 11.34
C ASN A 322 15.95 -17.31 9.97
N GLN A 323 16.23 -16.31 9.13
CA GLN A 323 16.81 -16.46 7.77
C GLN A 323 16.20 -17.59 6.91
N GLY A 324 14.86 -17.72 6.94
CA GLY A 324 14.12 -18.72 6.19
C GLY A 324 13.96 -20.07 6.88
N GLU A 325 14.53 -20.24 8.07
CA GLU A 325 14.54 -21.50 8.82
C GLU A 325 13.75 -21.40 10.12
N ILE A 326 13.05 -22.48 10.45
CA ILE A 326 12.33 -22.61 11.71
C ILE A 326 13.33 -23.01 12.78
N ILE A 327 13.41 -22.21 13.85
CA ILE A 327 14.26 -22.50 15.01
C ILE A 327 13.45 -22.99 16.23
N TYR A 328 12.14 -22.73 16.22
CA TYR A 328 11.18 -23.25 17.19
C TYR A 328 9.75 -23.16 16.63
N HIS A 329 8.91 -24.18 16.88
CA HIS A 329 7.47 -24.13 16.61
C HIS A 329 6.73 -25.02 17.61
N GLY A 330 5.87 -24.45 18.46
CA GLY A 330 5.13 -25.25 19.44
C GLY A 330 4.45 -24.42 20.52
N PRO A 331 4.03 -25.03 21.64
CA PRO A 331 3.37 -24.33 22.74
C PRO A 331 4.21 -23.16 23.25
N ARG A 332 3.57 -22.02 23.53
CA ARG A 332 4.26 -20.82 24.03
C ARG A 332 5.10 -21.09 25.28
N ASP A 333 4.54 -21.84 26.23
CA ASP A 333 5.16 -22.09 27.55
C ASP A 333 6.45 -22.91 27.48
N GLN A 334 6.64 -23.67 26.39
CA GLN A 334 7.83 -24.49 26.19
C GLN A 334 8.93 -23.76 25.38
N ALA A 335 8.66 -22.58 24.84
CA ALA A 335 9.61 -21.84 24.02
C ALA A 335 10.86 -21.43 24.80
N VAL A 336 10.70 -20.77 25.95
CA VAL A 336 11.84 -20.34 26.79
C VAL A 336 12.60 -21.55 27.35
N PRO A 337 11.94 -22.57 27.96
CA PRO A 337 12.61 -23.79 28.43
C PRO A 337 13.43 -24.49 27.33
N TYR A 338 12.91 -24.56 26.10
CA TYR A 338 13.65 -25.15 24.97
C TYR A 338 14.98 -24.41 24.72
N PHE A 339 14.99 -23.09 24.65
CA PHE A 339 16.23 -22.34 24.45
C PHE A 339 17.18 -22.38 25.66
N GLU A 340 16.66 -22.56 26.88
CA GLU A 340 17.48 -22.84 28.06
C GLU A 340 18.26 -24.15 27.93
N THR A 341 17.67 -25.20 27.32
CA THR A 341 18.40 -26.46 27.03
C THR A 341 19.54 -26.28 26.02
N LEU A 342 19.53 -25.20 25.23
CA LEU A 342 20.59 -24.84 24.29
C LEU A 342 21.62 -23.86 24.90
N GLY A 343 21.52 -23.56 26.20
CA GLY A 343 22.44 -22.67 26.91
C GLY A 343 22.10 -21.18 26.80
N PHE A 344 20.84 -20.82 26.54
CA PHE A 344 20.38 -19.43 26.54
C PHE A 344 19.36 -19.19 27.65
N LYS A 345 19.68 -18.30 28.59
CA LYS A 345 18.79 -17.98 29.72
C LYS A 345 18.17 -16.61 29.56
N CYS A 346 16.84 -16.53 29.67
CA CYS A 346 16.12 -15.26 29.67
C CYS A 346 16.32 -14.54 31.03
N PRO A 347 16.79 -13.28 31.04
CA PRO A 347 16.92 -12.51 32.27
C PRO A 347 15.54 -12.19 32.89
N PRO A 348 15.43 -12.01 34.22
CA PRO A 348 14.14 -11.81 34.90
C PRO A 348 13.37 -10.54 34.51
N ARG A 349 14.07 -9.52 33.99
CA ARG A 349 13.48 -8.24 33.56
C ARG A 349 13.45 -8.11 32.04
N ARG A 350 13.45 -9.22 31.31
CA ARG A 350 13.44 -9.23 29.85
C ARG A 350 12.20 -9.94 29.38
N ASP A 351 11.47 -9.30 28.47
CA ASP A 351 10.29 -9.89 27.87
C ASP A 351 10.65 -11.12 27.02
N ALA A 352 9.84 -12.17 27.13
CA ALA A 352 10.09 -13.45 26.46
C ALA A 352 10.12 -13.30 24.92
N ALA A 353 9.19 -12.53 24.35
CA ALA A 353 9.15 -12.31 22.90
C ALA A 353 10.41 -11.59 22.39
N ASP A 354 10.86 -10.57 23.12
CA ASP A 354 12.10 -9.84 22.83
C ASP A 354 13.33 -10.75 22.94
N PHE A 355 13.39 -11.59 23.99
CA PHE A 355 14.44 -12.61 24.13
C PHE A 355 14.48 -13.53 22.92
N LEU A 356 13.33 -14.08 22.50
CA LEU A 356 13.25 -14.99 21.34
C LEU A 356 13.70 -14.34 20.03
N LEU A 357 13.43 -13.05 19.84
CA LEU A 357 13.83 -12.28 18.65
C LEU A 357 15.32 -11.93 18.62
N ASP A 358 15.96 -11.85 19.78
CA ASP A 358 17.40 -11.61 19.90
C ASP A 358 18.25 -12.86 19.62
N LEU A 359 17.65 -14.06 19.64
CA LEU A 359 18.34 -15.32 19.36
C LEU A 359 18.67 -15.49 17.86
N GLY A 360 19.87 -16.00 17.58
CA GLY A 360 20.40 -16.09 16.21
C GLY A 360 20.80 -14.74 15.60
N THR A 361 21.03 -13.75 16.46
CA THR A 361 21.50 -12.40 16.12
C THR A 361 22.79 -12.08 16.90
N ASN A 362 23.43 -10.95 16.64
CA ASN A 362 24.60 -10.52 17.42
C ASN A 362 24.29 -10.26 18.91
N MET A 363 23.02 -10.02 19.25
CA MET A 363 22.57 -9.72 20.61
C MET A 363 22.48 -10.96 21.50
N GLN A 364 22.43 -12.15 20.91
CA GLN A 364 22.30 -13.41 21.65
C GLN A 364 23.41 -13.63 22.70
N LYS A 365 24.59 -12.99 22.51
CA LYS A 365 25.72 -13.05 23.44
C LYS A 365 25.34 -12.66 24.88
N LYS A 366 24.34 -11.80 25.06
CA LYS A 366 23.89 -11.33 26.38
C LYS A 366 23.14 -12.40 27.17
N TYR A 367 22.67 -13.44 26.50
CA TYR A 367 21.84 -14.49 27.07
C TYR A 367 22.57 -15.83 27.20
N GLN A 368 23.80 -15.90 26.70
CA GLN A 368 24.62 -17.11 26.78
C GLN A 368 25.03 -17.36 28.23
N VAL A 369 24.72 -18.56 28.71
CA VAL A 369 25.19 -19.09 29.99
C VAL A 369 26.20 -20.21 29.74
N GLU A 370 26.74 -20.83 30.78
CA GLU A 370 27.62 -21.98 30.63
C GLU A 370 26.97 -23.07 29.76
N LEU A 371 27.78 -23.67 28.88
CA LEU A 371 27.30 -24.68 27.94
C LEU A 371 26.73 -25.89 28.67
N PRO A 372 25.53 -26.37 28.29
CA PRO A 372 24.97 -27.61 28.80
C PRO A 372 25.88 -28.81 28.53
N PHE A 373 25.82 -29.82 29.40
CA PHE A 373 26.61 -31.05 29.29
C PHE A 373 26.37 -31.73 27.93
N GLY A 374 27.42 -31.91 27.13
CA GLY A 374 27.36 -32.54 25.81
C GLY A 374 27.39 -31.56 24.61
N MET A 375 27.33 -30.25 24.83
CA MET A 375 27.40 -29.25 23.76
C MET A 375 28.78 -28.57 23.72
N SER A 376 29.39 -28.50 22.53
CA SER A 376 30.74 -27.92 22.35
C SER A 376 30.75 -26.43 22.02
N LYS A 377 29.65 -25.91 21.45
CA LYS A 377 29.47 -24.49 21.10
C LYS A 377 27.99 -24.11 21.12
N HIS A 378 27.70 -22.85 21.46
CA HIS A 378 26.35 -22.30 21.28
C HIS A 378 26.03 -22.16 19.78
N PRO A 379 24.80 -22.50 19.35
CA PRO A 379 24.38 -22.26 17.97
C PRO A 379 24.40 -20.75 17.66
N ARG A 380 24.85 -20.42 16.45
CA ARG A 380 24.94 -19.03 15.95
C ARG A 380 24.25 -18.87 14.60
N LEU A 381 24.41 -19.86 13.72
CA LEU A 381 23.79 -19.83 12.39
C LEU A 381 22.36 -20.33 12.48
N ALA A 382 21.47 -19.80 11.63
CA ALA A 382 20.08 -20.26 11.55
C ALA A 382 20.00 -21.78 11.29
N SER A 383 20.90 -22.32 10.45
CA SER A 383 21.06 -23.74 10.16
C SER A 383 21.41 -24.59 11.38
N GLU A 384 22.27 -24.09 12.26
CA GLU A 384 22.61 -24.81 13.50
C GLU A 384 21.40 -24.87 14.43
N PHE A 385 20.67 -23.75 14.59
CA PHE A 385 19.44 -23.74 15.38
C PHE A 385 18.37 -24.67 14.79
N SER A 386 18.21 -24.69 13.46
CA SER A 386 17.24 -25.55 12.80
C SER A 386 17.60 -27.03 12.92
N GLU A 387 18.88 -27.38 12.92
CA GLU A 387 19.34 -28.76 13.13
C GLU A 387 19.00 -29.25 14.55
N TYR A 388 19.29 -28.46 15.59
CA TYR A 388 18.88 -28.78 16.97
C TYR A 388 17.36 -28.86 17.10
N TRP A 389 16.63 -27.97 16.42
CA TRP A 389 15.17 -28.02 16.38
C TRP A 389 14.66 -29.35 15.82
N ARG A 390 15.22 -29.81 14.69
CA ARG A 390 14.85 -31.09 14.06
C ARG A 390 15.16 -32.31 14.93
N GLN A 391 16.13 -32.22 15.84
CA GLN A 391 16.48 -33.27 16.80
C GLN A 391 15.61 -33.24 18.06
N SER A 392 14.81 -32.19 18.27
CA SER A 392 14.00 -32.03 19.47
C SER A 392 12.78 -32.98 19.49
N THR A 393 12.31 -33.31 20.69
CA THR A 393 11.07 -34.09 20.87
C THR A 393 9.85 -33.35 20.30
N LEU A 394 9.84 -32.01 20.40
CA LEU A 394 8.75 -31.18 19.89
C LEU A 394 8.63 -31.24 18.36
N TYR A 395 9.75 -31.32 17.66
CA TYR A 395 9.72 -31.54 16.22
C TYR A 395 9.22 -32.94 15.87
N ALA A 396 9.61 -33.97 16.62
CA ALA A 396 9.10 -35.33 16.43
C ALA A 396 7.57 -35.38 16.61
N ASP A 397 7.02 -34.67 17.61
CA ASP A 397 5.57 -34.56 17.83
C ASP A 397 4.86 -33.87 16.66
N ILE A 398 5.48 -32.84 16.08
CA ILE A 398 4.96 -32.15 14.89
C ILE A 398 4.97 -33.07 13.66
N ILE A 399 6.06 -33.79 13.42
CA ILE A 399 6.11 -34.75 12.30
C ILE A 399 5.07 -35.85 12.51
N GLY A 400 4.93 -36.37 13.72
CA GLY A 400 3.87 -37.32 14.06
C GLY A 400 2.46 -36.76 13.79
N ALA A 401 2.23 -35.48 14.08
CA ALA A 401 0.96 -34.80 13.76
C ALA A 401 0.75 -34.56 12.26
N ILE A 402 1.82 -34.38 11.47
CA ILE A 402 1.75 -34.27 10.01
C ILE A 402 1.33 -35.62 9.40
N GLU A 403 1.95 -36.71 9.85
CA GLU A 403 1.75 -38.08 9.35
C GLU A 403 0.48 -38.75 9.89
N ALA A 404 -0.07 -38.27 11.01
CA ALA A 404 -1.30 -38.81 11.59
C ALA A 404 -2.46 -38.76 10.58
N PRO A 405 -3.39 -39.73 10.59
CA PRO A 405 -4.56 -39.68 9.72
C PRO A 405 -5.40 -38.41 9.98
N HIS A 406 -6.02 -37.87 8.93
CA HIS A 406 -6.95 -36.76 9.07
C HIS A 406 -8.20 -37.19 9.82
N ASP A 407 -8.74 -36.28 10.62
CA ASP A 407 -10.00 -36.48 11.32
C ASP A 407 -11.14 -36.71 10.31
N PRO A 408 -11.95 -37.78 10.45
CA PRO A 408 -13.07 -38.05 9.56
C PRO A 408 -14.10 -36.90 9.49
N GLU A 409 -14.26 -36.09 10.53
CA GLU A 409 -15.17 -34.92 10.47
C GLU A 409 -14.62 -33.84 9.55
N ARG A 410 -13.31 -33.58 9.59
CA ARG A 410 -12.66 -32.60 8.70
C ARG A 410 -12.69 -33.02 7.24
N LEU A 411 -12.63 -34.33 6.98
CA LEU A 411 -12.79 -34.87 5.62
C LEU A 411 -14.22 -34.69 5.11
N LYS A 412 -15.24 -34.77 5.98
CA LYS A 412 -16.62 -34.43 5.61
C LYS A 412 -16.76 -32.94 5.28
N ASP A 413 -16.12 -32.05 6.05
CA ASP A 413 -16.10 -30.60 5.74
C ASP A 413 -15.54 -30.32 4.34
N VAL A 414 -14.52 -31.07 3.92
CA VAL A 414 -13.98 -30.95 2.55
C VAL A 414 -15.04 -31.27 1.50
N GLU A 415 -15.77 -32.38 1.68
CA GLU A 415 -16.75 -32.84 0.69
C GLU A 415 -18.02 -32.00 0.65
N GLU A 416 -18.56 -31.67 1.82
CA GLU A 416 -19.83 -30.97 1.94
C GLU A 416 -19.68 -29.45 1.77
N HIS A 417 -18.56 -28.87 2.24
CA HIS A 417 -18.35 -27.42 2.26
C HIS A 417 -17.30 -26.96 1.24
N MET A 418 -16.09 -27.50 1.26
CA MET A 418 -15.00 -26.95 0.44
C MET A 418 -15.24 -27.14 -1.07
N LYS A 419 -15.73 -28.31 -1.49
CA LYS A 419 -15.99 -28.61 -2.92
C LYS A 419 -17.16 -27.81 -3.50
N MET A 420 -18.16 -27.45 -2.67
CA MET A 420 -19.35 -26.71 -3.09
C MET A 420 -19.11 -25.20 -3.22
N MET A 421 -18.02 -24.70 -2.66
CA MET A 421 -17.72 -23.27 -2.58
C MET A 421 -17.23 -22.71 -3.93
N PRO A 422 -17.89 -21.66 -4.48
CA PRO A 422 -17.46 -21.05 -5.74
C PRO A 422 -16.22 -20.17 -5.55
N GLU A 423 -15.42 -20.00 -6.60
CA GLU A 423 -14.22 -19.12 -6.59
C GLU A 423 -14.56 -17.68 -6.20
N PHE A 424 -15.73 -17.19 -6.60
CA PHE A 424 -16.27 -15.88 -6.25
C PHE A 424 -17.67 -16.05 -5.67
N ARG A 425 -17.94 -15.38 -4.53
CA ARG A 425 -19.24 -15.43 -3.85
C ARG A 425 -20.37 -14.83 -4.68
N GLN A 426 -20.10 -13.74 -5.40
CA GLN A 426 -21.07 -13.11 -6.28
C GLN A 426 -20.99 -13.64 -7.73
N SER A 427 -22.15 -13.70 -8.38
CA SER A 427 -22.22 -13.95 -9.83
C SER A 427 -21.50 -12.85 -10.62
N PHE A 428 -21.20 -13.10 -11.89
CA PHE A 428 -20.48 -12.13 -12.73
C PHE A 428 -21.20 -10.77 -12.79
N TRP A 429 -22.52 -10.77 -12.97
CA TRP A 429 -23.30 -9.54 -13.11
C TRP A 429 -23.48 -8.79 -11.79
N GLU A 430 -23.72 -9.50 -10.68
CA GLU A 430 -23.79 -8.88 -9.36
C GLU A 430 -22.45 -8.26 -8.95
N SER A 431 -21.35 -9.00 -9.16
CA SER A 431 -20.00 -8.49 -8.91
C SER A 431 -19.71 -7.24 -9.75
N THR A 432 -20.04 -7.29 -11.04
CA THR A 432 -19.85 -6.14 -11.94
C THR A 432 -20.71 -4.94 -11.51
N LYS A 433 -21.97 -5.16 -11.09
CA LYS A 433 -22.84 -4.10 -10.57
C LYS A 433 -22.27 -3.47 -9.31
N THR A 434 -21.84 -4.28 -8.33
CA THR A 434 -21.26 -3.80 -7.07
C THR A 434 -19.99 -2.99 -7.29
N VAL A 435 -19.08 -3.50 -8.13
CA VAL A 435 -17.82 -2.80 -8.46
C VAL A 435 -18.08 -1.53 -9.27
N THR A 436 -19.05 -1.53 -10.18
CA THR A 436 -19.46 -0.34 -10.95
C THR A 436 -20.07 0.73 -10.07
N ALA A 437 -20.94 0.35 -9.12
CA ALA A 437 -21.54 1.30 -8.16
C ALA A 437 -20.45 1.99 -7.31
N ARG A 438 -19.45 1.22 -6.85
CA ARG A 438 -18.28 1.78 -6.17
C ARG A 438 -17.50 2.72 -7.08
N GLN A 439 -17.21 2.31 -8.31
CA GLN A 439 -16.43 3.11 -9.26
C GLN A 439 -17.13 4.44 -9.60
N TRP A 440 -18.45 4.42 -9.79
CA TRP A 440 -19.24 5.64 -9.96
C TRP A 440 -19.11 6.57 -8.76
N LYS A 441 -19.22 6.03 -7.54
CA LYS A 441 -19.07 6.81 -6.30
C LYS A 441 -17.68 7.48 -6.24
N LEU A 442 -16.62 6.74 -6.59
CA LEU A 442 -15.24 7.27 -6.66
C LEU A 442 -15.11 8.41 -7.67
N THR A 443 -15.65 8.23 -8.88
CA THR A 443 -15.64 9.26 -9.94
C THR A 443 -16.42 10.50 -9.50
N LYS A 444 -17.64 10.34 -8.97
CA LYS A 444 -18.50 11.46 -8.51
C LYS A 444 -17.83 12.27 -7.38
N ARG A 445 -17.11 11.61 -6.46
CA ARG A 445 -16.37 12.28 -5.38
C ARG A 445 -15.05 12.91 -5.84
N ASN A 446 -14.66 12.72 -7.09
CA ASN A 446 -13.54 13.44 -7.67
C ASN A 446 -13.93 14.83 -8.18
N THR A 447 -14.60 15.60 -7.33
CA THR A 447 -15.18 16.92 -7.67
C THR A 447 -14.12 17.92 -8.14
N SER A 448 -12.95 17.97 -7.49
CA SER A 448 -11.85 18.85 -7.91
C SER A 448 -11.39 18.56 -9.33
N PHE A 449 -11.25 17.27 -9.68
CA PHE A 449 -10.87 16.86 -11.03
C PHE A 449 -11.95 17.19 -12.05
N ILE A 450 -13.21 16.86 -11.75
CA ILE A 450 -14.36 17.12 -12.64
C ILE A 450 -14.53 18.63 -12.88
N TYR A 451 -14.44 19.45 -11.83
CA TYR A 451 -14.61 20.90 -11.93
C TYR A 451 -13.52 21.55 -12.79
N VAL A 452 -12.25 21.23 -12.51
CA VAL A 452 -11.11 21.76 -13.28
C VAL A 452 -11.21 21.31 -14.74
N ARG A 453 -11.65 20.06 -14.98
CA ARG A 453 -11.86 19.54 -16.33
C ARG A 453 -13.00 20.24 -17.07
N ALA A 454 -14.14 20.44 -16.41
CA ALA A 454 -15.27 21.16 -17.01
C ALA A 454 -14.88 22.60 -17.38
N LEU A 455 -14.17 23.31 -16.50
CA LEU A 455 -13.66 24.65 -16.77
C LEU A 455 -12.68 24.64 -17.97
N MET A 456 -11.72 23.72 -17.96
CA MET A 456 -10.73 23.57 -19.05
C MET A 456 -11.42 23.31 -20.40
N VAL A 457 -12.44 22.45 -20.43
CA VAL A 457 -13.22 22.12 -21.63
C VAL A 457 -13.95 23.35 -22.16
N VAL A 458 -14.60 24.14 -21.30
CA VAL A 458 -15.30 25.37 -21.72
C VAL A 458 -14.31 26.39 -22.27
N VAL A 459 -13.22 26.66 -21.54
CA VAL A 459 -12.21 27.64 -21.96
C VAL A 459 -11.57 27.24 -23.30
N MET A 460 -11.17 25.98 -23.45
CA MET A 460 -10.56 25.49 -24.70
C MET A 460 -11.56 25.41 -25.85
N GLY A 461 -12.82 25.06 -25.57
CA GLY A 461 -13.90 25.10 -26.55
C GLY A 461 -14.13 26.52 -27.08
N LEU A 462 -14.12 27.54 -26.21
CA LEU A 462 -14.22 28.94 -26.61
C LEU A 462 -12.98 29.42 -27.39
N ILE A 463 -11.77 29.03 -26.97
CA ILE A 463 -10.53 29.39 -27.68
C ILE A 463 -10.53 28.80 -29.09
N TYR A 464 -10.80 27.50 -29.25
CA TYR A 464 -10.85 26.90 -30.58
C TYR A 464 -12.03 27.40 -31.40
N GLY A 465 -13.22 27.50 -30.80
CA GLY A 465 -14.40 28.03 -31.49
C GLY A 465 -14.21 29.47 -31.99
N SER A 466 -13.53 30.32 -31.23
CA SER A 466 -13.24 31.71 -31.63
C SER A 466 -12.06 31.83 -32.61
N SER A 467 -11.02 30.99 -32.46
CA SER A 467 -9.87 30.99 -33.38
C SER A 467 -10.28 30.57 -34.79
N PHE A 468 -11.27 29.70 -34.90
CA PHE A 468 -11.80 29.19 -36.17
C PHE A 468 -13.21 29.72 -36.47
N TYR A 469 -13.54 30.90 -35.94
CA TYR A 469 -14.89 31.47 -36.04
C TYR A 469 -15.34 31.58 -37.51
N GLN A 470 -16.46 30.94 -37.83
CA GLN A 470 -17.06 30.90 -39.18
C GLN A 470 -16.03 30.59 -40.28
N THR A 471 -15.40 29.43 -40.18
CA THR A 471 -14.40 28.98 -41.16
C THR A 471 -15.01 28.86 -42.56
N ASP A 472 -14.30 29.34 -43.57
CA ASP A 472 -14.74 29.20 -44.96
C ASP A 472 -14.64 27.72 -45.40
N PRO A 473 -15.75 27.07 -45.80
CA PRO A 473 -15.73 25.68 -46.23
C PRO A 473 -14.92 25.44 -47.52
N THR A 474 -14.63 26.50 -48.30
CA THR A 474 -13.74 26.42 -49.47
C THR A 474 -12.27 26.32 -49.09
N ASP A 475 -11.90 26.73 -47.88
CA ASP A 475 -10.58 26.47 -47.30
C ASP A 475 -10.61 25.10 -46.59
N ALA A 476 -10.34 24.06 -47.37
CA ALA A 476 -10.30 22.70 -46.86
C ALA A 476 -9.19 22.46 -45.83
N GLN A 477 -8.09 23.20 -45.90
CA GLN A 477 -7.02 23.09 -44.91
C GLN A 477 -7.52 23.55 -43.53
N MET A 478 -8.21 24.69 -43.48
CA MET A 478 -8.75 25.24 -42.23
C MET A 478 -9.88 24.37 -41.69
N THR A 479 -10.82 23.92 -42.54
CA THR A 479 -11.96 23.10 -42.10
C THR A 479 -11.52 21.73 -41.58
N ILE A 480 -10.61 21.04 -42.29
CA ILE A 480 -10.04 19.76 -41.81
C ILE A 480 -9.18 19.99 -40.57
N GLY A 481 -8.47 21.12 -40.51
CA GLY A 481 -7.68 21.54 -39.34
C GLY A 481 -8.53 21.69 -38.07
N VAL A 482 -9.73 22.27 -38.16
CA VAL A 482 -10.67 22.36 -37.02
C VAL A 482 -11.06 20.98 -36.52
N LEU A 483 -11.44 20.08 -37.43
CA LEU A 483 -11.86 18.72 -37.09
C LEU A 483 -10.71 17.94 -36.43
N PHE A 484 -9.50 18.09 -36.94
CA PHE A 484 -8.30 17.47 -36.40
C PHE A 484 -7.90 18.04 -35.03
N GLN A 485 -7.99 19.36 -34.86
CA GLN A 485 -7.71 20.01 -33.58
C GLN A 485 -8.72 19.58 -32.50
N ALA A 486 -9.99 19.41 -32.88
CA ALA A 486 -11.03 18.89 -32.00
C ALA A 486 -10.72 17.45 -31.55
N THR A 487 -10.33 16.56 -32.47
CA THR A 487 -9.95 15.17 -32.12
C THR A 487 -8.72 15.11 -31.22
N ILE A 488 -7.70 15.93 -31.51
CA ILE A 488 -6.47 16.01 -30.71
C ILE A 488 -6.80 16.44 -29.28
N PHE A 489 -7.61 17.48 -29.10
CA PHE A 489 -7.92 17.97 -27.76
C PHE A 489 -8.58 16.90 -26.88
N MET A 490 -9.53 16.14 -27.46
CA MET A 490 -10.17 15.02 -26.76
C MET A 490 -9.15 13.94 -26.36
N SER A 491 -8.17 13.64 -27.21
CA SER A 491 -7.12 12.65 -26.93
C SER A 491 -6.16 13.07 -25.81
N LEU A 492 -5.66 14.32 -25.84
CA LEU A 492 -4.74 14.85 -24.82
C LEU A 492 -5.45 14.95 -23.46
N GLY A 493 -6.74 15.25 -23.46
CA GLY A 493 -7.55 15.35 -22.25
C GLY A 493 -7.48 14.09 -21.39
N GLN A 494 -7.52 12.91 -22.01
CA GLN A 494 -7.58 11.63 -21.29
C GLN A 494 -6.25 11.23 -20.62
N THR A 495 -5.13 11.84 -20.99
CA THR A 495 -3.80 11.58 -20.38
C THR A 495 -3.77 11.88 -18.87
N ALA A 496 -4.69 12.70 -18.38
CA ALA A 496 -4.80 13.01 -16.95
C ALA A 496 -5.43 11.87 -16.12
N GLN A 497 -5.97 10.82 -16.74
CA GLN A 497 -6.49 9.64 -16.03
C GLN A 497 -5.37 8.66 -15.61
N VAL A 498 -4.17 8.77 -16.20
CA VAL A 498 -3.03 7.86 -15.92
C VAL A 498 -2.71 7.74 -14.41
N PRO A 499 -2.58 8.83 -13.63
CA PRO A 499 -2.32 8.71 -12.18
C PRO A 499 -3.46 8.00 -11.44
N THR A 500 -4.71 8.27 -11.82
CA THR A 500 -5.91 7.65 -11.21
C THR A 500 -5.91 6.14 -11.43
N PHE A 501 -5.62 5.67 -12.64
CA PHE A 501 -5.54 4.24 -12.94
C PHE A 501 -4.37 3.56 -12.21
N PHE A 502 -3.21 4.21 -12.10
CA PHE A 502 -2.09 3.67 -11.32
C PHE A 502 -2.43 3.51 -9.84
N GLY A 503 -3.04 4.52 -9.21
CA GLY A 503 -3.46 4.44 -7.81
C GLY A 503 -4.50 3.34 -7.56
N ALA A 504 -5.42 3.13 -8.51
CA ALA A 504 -6.42 2.07 -8.43
C ALA A 504 -5.82 0.65 -8.57
N ARG A 505 -4.70 0.52 -9.29
CA ARG A 505 -4.05 -0.78 -9.56
C ARG A 505 -3.56 -1.49 -8.29
N GLU A 506 -3.02 -0.74 -7.32
CA GLU A 506 -2.53 -1.33 -6.07
C GLU A 506 -3.67 -1.91 -5.23
N VAL A 507 -4.77 -1.17 -5.11
CA VAL A 507 -5.99 -1.65 -4.41
C VAL A 507 -6.61 -2.83 -5.15
N PHE A 508 -6.58 -2.80 -6.48
CA PHE A 508 -7.02 -3.92 -7.32
C PHE A 508 -6.22 -5.20 -7.03
N TYR A 509 -4.89 -5.16 -6.95
CA TYR A 509 -4.09 -6.35 -6.67
C TYR A 509 -4.43 -6.97 -5.30
N LYS A 510 -4.58 -6.13 -4.27
CA LYS A 510 -5.01 -6.58 -2.93
C LYS A 510 -6.36 -7.31 -3.00
N GLN A 511 -7.38 -6.65 -3.54
CA GLN A 511 -8.74 -7.22 -3.59
C GLN A 511 -8.87 -8.42 -4.54
N ARG A 512 -8.12 -8.44 -5.65
CA ARG A 512 -8.09 -9.57 -6.59
C ARG A 512 -7.42 -10.79 -5.96
N SER A 513 -6.38 -10.60 -5.13
CA SER A 513 -5.71 -11.70 -4.41
C SER A 513 -6.60 -12.37 -3.36
N ALA A 514 -7.58 -11.63 -2.82
CA ALA A 514 -8.61 -12.13 -1.92
C ALA A 514 -9.88 -12.66 -2.65
N ASN A 515 -9.86 -12.76 -3.99
CA ASN A 515 -11.01 -13.14 -4.82
C ASN A 515 -12.30 -12.34 -4.54
N PHE A 516 -12.19 -11.03 -4.26
CA PHE A 516 -13.38 -10.18 -4.09
C PHE A 516 -14.18 -10.06 -5.40
N TYR A 517 -13.48 -9.89 -6.53
CA TYR A 517 -14.11 -9.77 -7.84
C TYR A 517 -13.15 -10.15 -8.96
N ARG A 518 -13.73 -10.38 -10.15
CA ARG A 518 -13.00 -10.75 -11.36
C ARG A 518 -12.35 -9.52 -12.00
N SER A 519 -11.20 -9.71 -12.65
CA SER A 519 -10.46 -8.64 -13.34
C SER A 519 -11.27 -7.99 -14.46
N VAL A 520 -12.06 -8.80 -15.18
CA VAL A 520 -12.98 -8.29 -16.22
C VAL A 520 -14.07 -7.40 -15.62
N SER A 521 -14.62 -7.75 -14.45
CA SER A 521 -15.62 -6.92 -13.76
C SER A 521 -15.05 -5.55 -13.36
N PHE A 522 -13.78 -5.50 -12.95
CA PHE A 522 -13.08 -4.24 -12.67
C PHE A 522 -12.81 -3.41 -13.94
N ALA A 523 -12.40 -4.04 -15.04
CA ALA A 523 -12.19 -3.34 -16.30
C ALA A 523 -13.51 -2.75 -16.83
N ILE A 524 -14.61 -3.52 -16.81
CA ILE A 524 -15.94 -3.05 -17.19
C ILE A 524 -16.39 -1.90 -16.30
N ALA A 525 -16.24 -2.03 -14.98
CA ALA A 525 -16.61 -0.98 -14.03
C ALA A 525 -15.86 0.34 -14.27
N ASN A 526 -14.55 0.29 -14.53
CA ASN A 526 -13.77 1.47 -14.91
C ASN A 526 -14.26 2.08 -16.23
N SER A 527 -14.53 1.24 -17.22
CA SER A 527 -15.07 1.67 -18.51
C SER A 527 -16.42 2.40 -18.35
N LEU A 528 -17.37 1.79 -17.65
CA LEU A 528 -18.73 2.33 -17.46
C LEU A 528 -18.72 3.65 -16.68
N ALA A 529 -17.83 3.78 -15.69
CA ALA A 529 -17.72 5.00 -14.89
C ALA A 529 -17.17 6.21 -15.69
N LEU A 530 -16.51 5.99 -16.83
CA LEU A 530 -15.95 7.05 -17.68
C LEU A 530 -16.95 7.56 -18.72
N ILE A 531 -17.97 6.77 -19.09
CA ILE A 531 -18.94 7.12 -20.13
C ILE A 531 -19.66 8.45 -19.80
N PRO A 532 -20.19 8.71 -18.59
CA PRO A 532 -20.86 9.97 -18.29
C PRO A 532 -19.94 11.18 -18.44
N GLN A 533 -18.66 11.04 -18.04
CA GLN A 533 -17.66 12.08 -18.20
C GLN A 533 -17.36 12.33 -19.69
N ALA A 534 -17.14 11.28 -20.47
CA ALA A 534 -16.88 11.40 -21.91
C ALA A 534 -18.03 12.07 -22.66
N ILE A 535 -19.29 11.73 -22.32
CA ILE A 535 -20.48 12.36 -22.90
C ILE A 535 -20.53 13.85 -22.54
N GLY A 536 -20.36 14.19 -21.25
CA GLY A 536 -20.42 15.58 -20.80
C GLY A 536 -19.33 16.46 -21.42
N GLU A 537 -18.09 15.97 -21.44
CA GLU A 537 -16.95 16.68 -22.05
C GLU A 537 -17.17 16.89 -23.55
N SER A 538 -17.56 15.83 -24.27
CA SER A 538 -17.79 15.90 -25.73
C SER A 538 -18.97 16.79 -26.09
N LEU A 539 -20.04 16.78 -25.29
CA LEU A 539 -21.22 17.61 -25.53
C LEU A 539 -20.88 19.09 -25.38
N VAL A 540 -20.22 19.48 -24.28
CA VAL A 540 -19.87 20.88 -24.03
C VAL A 540 -18.81 21.37 -25.02
N PHE A 541 -17.69 20.65 -25.13
CA PHE A 541 -16.61 21.00 -26.05
C PHE A 541 -17.09 21.00 -27.50
N GLY A 542 -17.73 19.91 -27.91
CA GLY A 542 -18.16 19.69 -29.28
C GLY A 542 -19.22 20.68 -29.74
N SER A 543 -20.16 21.07 -28.87
CA SER A 543 -21.15 22.09 -29.20
C SER A 543 -20.48 23.46 -29.43
N LEU A 544 -19.56 23.86 -28.56
CA LEU A 544 -18.87 25.15 -28.71
C LEU A 544 -18.08 25.20 -30.03
N VAL A 545 -17.27 24.18 -30.30
CA VAL A 545 -16.44 24.15 -31.52
C VAL A 545 -17.31 24.04 -32.78
N TYR A 546 -18.30 23.14 -32.80
CA TYR A 546 -19.09 22.87 -34.01
C TYR A 546 -19.88 24.10 -34.49
N TRP A 547 -20.57 24.76 -33.56
CA TRP A 547 -21.42 25.90 -33.91
C TRP A 547 -20.64 27.19 -34.11
N MET A 548 -19.58 27.45 -33.33
CA MET A 548 -18.76 28.65 -33.53
C MET A 548 -17.91 28.56 -34.80
N ALA A 549 -17.40 27.37 -35.15
CA ALA A 549 -16.62 27.19 -36.37
C ALA A 549 -17.46 27.27 -37.65
N GLY A 550 -18.79 27.21 -37.55
CA GLY A 550 -19.68 27.28 -38.72
C GLY A 550 -19.73 25.97 -39.52
N LEU A 551 -19.61 24.81 -38.86
CA LEU A 551 -19.77 23.51 -39.51
C LEU A 551 -21.23 23.28 -39.95
N VAL A 552 -21.50 22.22 -40.73
CA VAL A 552 -22.79 22.00 -41.41
C VAL A 552 -23.99 22.12 -40.43
N PRO A 553 -24.96 23.02 -40.65
CA PRO A 553 -26.05 23.29 -39.70
C PRO A 553 -27.19 22.25 -39.81
N HIS A 554 -26.87 20.97 -39.63
CA HIS A 554 -27.82 19.85 -39.68
C HIS A 554 -27.65 18.92 -38.46
N ALA A 555 -28.78 18.56 -37.84
CA ALA A 555 -28.79 17.76 -36.62
C ALA A 555 -28.12 16.38 -36.79
N GLY A 556 -28.31 15.71 -37.93
CA GLY A 556 -27.69 14.40 -38.19
C GLY A 556 -26.16 14.46 -38.23
N HIS A 557 -25.60 15.46 -38.92
CA HIS A 557 -24.15 15.64 -39.02
C HIS A 557 -23.54 16.04 -37.67
N PHE A 558 -24.25 16.85 -36.88
CA PHE A 558 -23.83 17.20 -35.51
C PHE A 558 -23.84 15.98 -34.57
N ILE A 559 -24.86 15.12 -34.64
CA ILE A 559 -24.92 13.90 -33.82
C ILE A 559 -23.76 12.95 -34.17
N ILE A 560 -23.46 12.76 -35.46
CA ILE A 560 -22.32 11.95 -35.91
C ILE A 560 -21.00 12.53 -35.39
N PHE A 561 -20.83 13.86 -35.49
CA PHE A 561 -19.67 14.56 -34.92
C PHE A 561 -19.52 14.29 -33.41
N LEU A 562 -20.61 14.42 -32.65
CA LEU A 562 -20.60 14.15 -31.21
C LEU A 562 -20.28 12.69 -30.89
N ILE A 563 -20.85 11.72 -31.62
CA ILE A 563 -20.57 10.29 -31.45
C ILE A 563 -19.07 10.03 -31.65
N ILE A 564 -18.47 10.61 -32.69
CA ILE A 564 -17.03 10.45 -32.95
C ILE A 564 -16.19 11.08 -31.83
N MET A 565 -16.57 12.26 -31.31
CA MET A 565 -15.87 12.87 -30.17
C MET A 565 -15.96 12.00 -28.90
N ILE A 566 -17.13 11.43 -28.61
CA ILE A 566 -17.33 10.51 -27.47
C ILE A 566 -16.46 9.27 -27.64
N LEU A 567 -16.47 8.65 -28.83
CA LEU A 567 -15.67 7.46 -29.12
C LEU A 567 -14.16 7.75 -29.03
N MET A 568 -13.70 8.93 -29.48
CA MET A 568 -12.31 9.35 -29.33
C MET A 568 -11.91 9.43 -27.85
N SER A 569 -12.76 10.03 -27.02
CA SER A 569 -12.54 10.08 -25.57
C SER A 569 -12.44 8.68 -24.96
N LEU A 570 -13.35 7.78 -25.31
CA LEU A 570 -13.37 6.42 -24.78
C LEU A 570 -12.18 5.58 -25.24
N VAL A 571 -11.79 5.63 -26.52
CA VAL A 571 -10.63 4.90 -27.06
C VAL A 571 -9.34 5.35 -26.39
N TYR A 572 -9.13 6.65 -26.22
CA TYR A 572 -7.94 7.16 -25.55
C TYR A 572 -7.92 6.83 -24.06
N ALA A 573 -9.08 6.85 -23.39
CA ALA A 573 -9.16 6.38 -22.01
C ALA A 573 -8.81 4.88 -21.89
N ALA A 574 -9.29 4.03 -22.83
CA ALA A 574 -8.94 2.62 -22.88
C ALA A 574 -7.45 2.38 -23.21
N TRP A 575 -6.86 3.19 -24.10
CA TRP A 575 -5.42 3.17 -24.38
C TRP A 575 -4.61 3.46 -23.13
N TYR A 576 -4.96 4.51 -22.36
CA TYR A 576 -4.25 4.84 -21.13
C TYR A 576 -4.47 3.79 -20.03
N PHE A 577 -5.68 3.22 -19.92
CA PHE A 577 -5.93 2.09 -19.04
C PHE A 577 -5.01 0.90 -19.38
N CYS A 578 -4.96 0.51 -20.66
CA CYS A 578 -4.07 -0.54 -21.15
C CYS A 578 -2.58 -0.21 -20.89
N LEU A 579 -2.16 1.03 -21.15
CA LEU A 579 -0.78 1.49 -20.92
C LEU A 579 -0.39 1.40 -19.44
N THR A 580 -1.30 1.78 -18.53
CA THR A 580 -1.07 1.69 -17.07
C THR A 580 -1.03 0.24 -16.57
N ALA A 581 -1.79 -0.65 -17.20
CA ALA A 581 -1.68 -2.10 -16.96
C ALA A 581 -0.33 -2.65 -17.43
N ILE A 582 0.17 -2.19 -18.59
CA ILE A 582 1.44 -2.67 -19.18
C ILE A 582 2.67 -2.10 -18.48
N CYS A 583 2.65 -0.86 -18.01
CA CYS A 583 3.85 -0.21 -17.49
C CYS A 583 4.10 -0.53 -16.00
N PRO A 584 5.33 -0.89 -15.58
CA PRO A 584 5.61 -1.26 -14.19
C PRO A 584 5.49 -0.07 -13.22
N SER A 585 5.90 1.14 -13.65
CA SER A 585 5.90 2.34 -12.81
C SER A 585 5.26 3.54 -13.52
N PHE A 586 4.77 4.48 -12.72
CA PHE A 586 4.23 5.75 -13.20
C PHE A 586 5.28 6.57 -13.98
N ASN A 587 6.53 6.55 -13.53
CA ASN A 587 7.66 7.26 -14.16
C ASN A 587 7.97 6.76 -15.57
N ILE A 588 7.54 5.54 -15.93
CA ILE A 588 7.65 5.02 -17.30
C ILE A 588 6.37 5.31 -18.08
N ALA A 589 5.21 5.06 -17.46
CA ALA A 589 3.93 5.23 -18.14
C ALA A 589 3.68 6.66 -18.60
N LYS A 590 4.08 7.67 -17.81
CA LYS A 590 3.81 9.06 -18.15
C LYS A 590 4.60 9.52 -19.39
N PRO A 591 5.93 9.35 -19.48
CA PRO A 591 6.66 9.60 -20.73
C PRO A 591 6.15 8.78 -21.92
N MET A 592 5.85 7.50 -21.72
CA MET A 592 5.28 6.64 -22.78
C MET A 592 3.94 7.14 -23.28
N SER A 593 3.08 7.68 -22.39
CA SER A 593 1.81 8.27 -22.77
C SER A 593 2.01 9.47 -23.69
N THR A 594 2.91 10.39 -23.33
CA THR A 594 3.22 11.57 -24.16
C THR A 594 3.84 11.17 -25.50
N PHE A 595 4.76 10.21 -25.50
CA PHE A 595 5.38 9.70 -26.73
C PHE A 595 4.34 9.05 -27.66
N SER A 596 3.41 8.26 -27.11
CA SER A 596 2.34 7.63 -27.90
C SER A 596 1.45 8.66 -28.60
N ILE A 597 1.09 9.75 -27.91
CA ILE A 597 0.28 10.84 -28.48
C ILE A 597 1.00 11.53 -29.63
N VAL A 598 2.31 11.79 -29.51
CA VAL A 598 3.09 12.44 -30.57
C VAL A 598 3.08 11.60 -31.84
N ILE A 599 3.27 10.29 -31.71
CA ILE A 599 3.18 9.36 -32.84
C ILE A 599 1.77 9.36 -33.44
N PHE A 600 0.74 9.22 -32.62
CA PHE A 600 -0.65 9.16 -33.10
C PHE A 600 -1.07 10.46 -33.80
N ASN A 601 -0.63 11.61 -33.29
CA ASN A 601 -0.86 12.91 -33.93
C ASN A 601 -0.13 12.99 -35.29
N LEU A 602 1.15 12.64 -35.36
CA LEU A 602 1.94 12.72 -36.58
C LEU A 602 1.36 11.87 -37.72
N PHE A 603 0.86 10.68 -37.40
CA PHE A 603 0.26 9.74 -38.36
C PHE A 603 -1.28 9.84 -38.44
N GLY A 604 -1.90 10.86 -37.86
CA GLY A 604 -3.34 11.07 -37.83
C GLY A 604 -3.98 11.46 -39.18
N GLY A 605 -3.17 11.72 -40.22
CA GLY A 605 -3.65 12.00 -41.57
C GLY A 605 -3.81 13.48 -41.94
N PHE A 606 -3.60 14.40 -40.99
CA PHE A 606 -3.59 15.85 -41.24
C PHE A 606 -2.16 16.41 -41.37
N VAL A 607 -1.30 16.18 -40.36
CA VAL A 607 0.11 16.67 -40.38
C VAL A 607 0.90 16.02 -41.51
N MET A 608 0.74 14.71 -41.67
CA MET A 608 1.18 13.98 -42.85
C MET A 608 -0.05 13.36 -43.50
N ALA A 609 -0.34 13.76 -44.74
CA ALA A 609 -1.39 13.16 -45.54
C ALA A 609 -0.95 11.77 -46.04
N LYS A 610 -1.93 10.87 -46.25
CA LYS A 610 -1.69 9.46 -46.59
C LYS A 610 -0.81 9.28 -47.84
N ASN A 611 -0.97 10.14 -48.85
CA ASN A 611 -0.24 10.11 -50.11
C ASN A 611 1.24 10.49 -49.99
N VAL A 612 1.64 11.19 -48.92
CA VAL A 612 3.03 11.60 -48.67
C VAL A 612 3.74 10.58 -47.75
N MET A 613 2.99 9.68 -47.10
CA MET A 613 3.57 8.69 -46.20
C MET A 613 4.38 7.65 -46.97
N PRO A 614 5.61 7.33 -46.54
CA PRO A 614 6.36 6.20 -47.10
C PRO A 614 5.60 4.88 -46.95
N ASP A 615 5.60 4.05 -48.00
CA ASP A 615 4.82 2.80 -48.05
C ASP A 615 5.09 1.87 -46.86
N TRP A 616 6.33 1.83 -46.35
CA TRP A 616 6.72 1.00 -45.22
C TRP A 616 6.19 1.50 -43.85
N LEU A 617 5.69 2.74 -43.76
CA LEU A 617 5.08 3.31 -42.55
C LEU A 617 3.55 3.35 -42.60
N ILE A 618 2.94 3.00 -43.73
CA ILE A 618 1.49 3.17 -43.93
C ILE A 618 0.63 2.33 -42.98
N TRP A 619 1.17 1.24 -42.42
CA TRP A 619 0.46 0.41 -41.44
C TRP A 619 0.16 1.19 -40.13
N VAL A 620 1.02 2.15 -39.74
CA VAL A 620 0.81 2.99 -38.55
C VAL A 620 -0.44 3.84 -38.72
N TYR A 621 -0.63 4.41 -39.91
CA TYR A 621 -1.82 5.19 -40.26
C TYR A 621 -3.11 4.41 -40.02
N TYR A 622 -3.13 3.10 -40.31
CA TYR A 622 -4.32 2.27 -40.09
C TYR A 622 -4.53 1.84 -38.63
N LEU A 623 -3.49 1.87 -37.79
CA LEU A 623 -3.57 1.53 -36.37
C LEU A 623 -4.07 2.72 -35.54
N VAL A 624 -3.69 3.94 -35.93
CA VAL A 624 -3.98 5.17 -35.19
C VAL A 624 -5.48 5.52 -35.22
N PRO A 625 -6.12 5.78 -34.06
CA PRO A 625 -7.54 6.13 -34.00
C PRO A 625 -7.85 7.47 -34.68
N ASP A 626 -6.95 8.45 -34.60
CA ASP A 626 -7.10 9.79 -35.18
C ASP A 626 -7.34 9.76 -36.68
N SER A 627 -6.70 8.82 -37.39
CA SER A 627 -6.86 8.69 -38.85
C SER A 627 -8.28 8.26 -39.24
N TRP A 628 -8.90 7.40 -38.43
CA TRP A 628 -10.26 6.91 -38.67
C TRP A 628 -11.29 7.95 -38.27
N SER A 629 -11.09 8.63 -37.14
CA SER A 629 -11.97 9.73 -36.72
C SER A 629 -11.93 10.89 -37.71
N LEU A 630 -10.73 11.28 -38.17
CA LEU A 630 -10.59 12.40 -39.10
C LEU A 630 -11.25 12.08 -40.44
N ARG A 631 -11.02 10.88 -41.01
CA ARG A 631 -11.72 10.43 -42.23
C ARG A 631 -13.23 10.48 -42.07
N ALA A 632 -13.76 9.93 -40.98
CA ALA A 632 -15.20 9.91 -40.72
C ALA A 632 -15.78 11.34 -40.59
N LEU A 633 -15.07 12.24 -39.92
CA LEU A 633 -15.49 13.64 -39.75
C LEU A 633 -15.43 14.43 -41.07
N CYS A 634 -14.37 14.27 -41.87
CA CYS A 634 -14.24 14.91 -43.17
C CYS A 634 -15.34 14.47 -44.13
N VAL A 635 -15.62 13.16 -44.21
CA VAL A 635 -16.72 12.62 -45.01
C VAL A 635 -18.07 13.17 -44.51
N ASN A 636 -18.29 13.18 -43.19
CA ASN A 636 -19.51 13.72 -42.60
C ASN A 636 -19.72 15.22 -42.92
N GLN A 637 -18.65 16.00 -43.03
CA GLN A 637 -18.69 17.42 -43.38
C GLN A 637 -18.91 17.63 -44.89
N TYR A 638 -18.00 17.14 -45.73
CA TYR A 638 -17.95 17.46 -47.17
C TYR A 638 -18.94 16.69 -48.03
N ARG A 639 -19.42 15.53 -47.56
CA ARG A 639 -20.49 14.78 -48.25
C ARG A 639 -21.89 15.17 -47.78
N SER A 640 -22.02 16.30 -47.08
CA SER A 640 -23.34 16.87 -46.78
C SER A 640 -23.97 17.46 -48.03
N LYS A 641 -25.31 17.51 -48.08
CA LYS A 641 -26.05 18.09 -49.22
C LYS A 641 -25.70 19.55 -49.52
N THR A 642 -25.13 20.26 -48.53
CA THR A 642 -24.69 21.65 -48.65
C THR A 642 -23.43 21.80 -49.50
N PHE A 643 -22.53 20.81 -49.46
CA PHE A 643 -21.22 20.87 -50.13
C PHE A 643 -21.05 19.84 -51.25
N ASP A 644 -21.88 18.80 -51.29
CA ASP A 644 -21.91 17.81 -52.36
C ASP A 644 -22.69 18.32 -53.58
N VAL A 645 -22.25 19.44 -54.15
CA VAL A 645 -22.87 20.14 -55.27
C VAL A 645 -21.86 20.38 -56.41
N CYS A 646 -22.35 20.51 -57.64
CA CYS A 646 -21.51 20.82 -58.80
C CYS A 646 -21.09 22.29 -58.86
N VAL A 647 -21.99 23.21 -58.49
CA VAL A 647 -21.73 24.66 -58.51
C VAL A 647 -21.75 25.20 -57.09
N TYR A 648 -20.65 25.84 -56.66
CA TYR A 648 -20.55 26.49 -55.35
C TYR A 648 -19.77 27.81 -55.48
N ARG A 649 -20.36 28.93 -55.03
CA ARG A 649 -19.80 30.30 -55.13
C ARG A 649 -19.20 30.60 -56.51
N ASP A 650 -20.01 30.41 -57.57
CA ASP A 650 -19.67 30.71 -58.96
C ASP A 650 -18.56 29.86 -59.61
N VAL A 651 -18.14 28.75 -58.98
CA VAL A 651 -17.23 27.74 -59.57
C VAL A 651 -17.99 26.44 -59.84
N ASP A 652 -17.87 25.91 -61.07
CA ASP A 652 -18.46 24.63 -61.49
C ASP A 652 -17.42 23.50 -61.46
N TYR A 653 -17.34 22.81 -60.32
CA TYR A 653 -16.41 21.73 -60.05
C TYR A 653 -16.64 20.50 -60.93
N CYS A 654 -17.89 20.23 -61.32
CA CYS A 654 -18.21 19.09 -62.17
C CYS A 654 -17.69 19.31 -63.60
N SER A 655 -17.77 20.54 -64.11
CA SER A 655 -17.23 20.88 -65.43
C SER A 655 -15.69 20.96 -65.45
N GLU A 656 -15.09 21.47 -64.37
CA GLU A 656 -13.65 21.77 -64.31
C GLU A 656 -12.80 20.57 -63.84
N TYR A 657 -13.32 19.78 -62.90
CA TYR A 657 -12.59 18.68 -62.25
C TYR A 657 -13.28 17.31 -62.36
N GLY A 658 -14.49 17.25 -62.93
CA GLY A 658 -15.26 16.01 -63.07
C GLY A 658 -15.78 15.42 -61.75
N LEU A 659 -15.77 16.21 -60.67
CA LEU A 659 -16.13 15.80 -59.31
C LEU A 659 -17.02 16.88 -58.67
N THR A 660 -17.83 16.50 -57.68
CA THR A 660 -18.52 17.52 -56.84
C THR A 660 -17.52 18.25 -55.96
N MET A 661 -17.88 19.44 -55.46
CA MET A 661 -17.02 20.24 -54.57
C MET A 661 -16.53 19.42 -53.36
N GLY A 662 -17.44 18.68 -52.70
CA GLY A 662 -17.09 17.78 -51.60
C GLY A 662 -16.12 16.66 -51.98
N GLU A 663 -16.31 15.99 -53.11
CA GLU A 663 -15.40 14.92 -53.58
C GLU A 663 -14.03 15.46 -53.97
N TYR A 664 -14.00 16.63 -54.59
CA TYR A 664 -12.77 17.30 -54.99
C TYR A 664 -11.88 17.58 -53.77
N PHE A 665 -12.41 18.23 -52.73
CA PHE A 665 -11.64 18.54 -51.52
C PHE A 665 -11.23 17.29 -50.74
N LEU A 666 -12.09 16.26 -50.65
CA LEU A 666 -11.71 15.00 -50.01
C LEU A 666 -10.56 14.30 -50.76
N LYS A 667 -10.61 14.28 -52.09
CA LYS A 667 -9.57 13.68 -52.93
C LYS A 667 -8.23 14.41 -52.81
N GLN A 668 -8.25 15.74 -52.68
CA GLN A 668 -7.04 16.55 -52.50
C GLN A 668 -6.25 16.16 -51.24
N TYR A 669 -6.92 15.80 -50.15
CA TYR A 669 -6.31 15.36 -48.89
C TYR A 669 -6.20 13.82 -48.76
N ALA A 670 -6.37 13.09 -49.88
CA ALA A 670 -6.35 11.62 -49.91
C ALA A 670 -7.35 10.97 -48.94
N VAL A 671 -8.48 11.65 -48.66
CA VAL A 671 -9.59 11.14 -47.87
C VAL A 671 -10.60 10.45 -48.80
N PRO A 672 -11.04 9.21 -48.50
CA PRO A 672 -12.06 8.54 -49.30
C PRO A 672 -13.41 9.27 -49.29
N SER A 673 -14.14 9.29 -50.40
CA SER A 673 -15.42 10.02 -50.53
C SER A 673 -16.67 9.22 -50.18
N SER A 674 -16.61 7.88 -50.09
CA SER A 674 -17.80 7.06 -49.79
C SER A 674 -18.35 7.34 -48.38
N HIS A 675 -19.68 7.42 -48.27
CA HIS A 675 -20.39 7.56 -47.00
C HIS A 675 -20.15 6.39 -46.04
N ASP A 676 -19.77 5.21 -46.55
CA ASP A 676 -19.52 4.01 -45.75
C ASP A 676 -18.36 4.19 -44.76
N TRP A 677 -17.44 5.13 -45.04
CA TRP A 677 -16.29 5.42 -44.18
C TRP A 677 -16.68 6.04 -42.84
N VAL A 678 -17.85 6.69 -42.74
CA VAL A 678 -18.37 7.19 -41.46
C VAL A 678 -18.69 6.02 -40.53
N TRP A 679 -19.47 5.05 -41.02
CA TRP A 679 -19.84 3.87 -40.25
C TRP A 679 -18.65 2.95 -39.98
N THR A 680 -17.77 2.80 -40.96
CA THR A 680 -16.53 2.02 -40.79
C THR A 680 -15.65 2.63 -39.71
N GLY A 681 -15.52 3.96 -39.66
CA GLY A 681 -14.79 4.66 -38.59
C GLY A 681 -15.41 4.44 -37.21
N ILE A 682 -16.74 4.53 -37.09
CA ILE A 682 -17.46 4.26 -35.84
C ILE A 682 -17.25 2.82 -35.37
N ILE A 683 -17.43 1.83 -36.25
CA ILE A 683 -17.28 0.40 -35.94
C ILE A 683 -15.83 0.11 -35.54
N TYR A 684 -14.85 0.65 -36.27
CA TYR A 684 -13.43 0.51 -35.93
C TYR A 684 -13.13 1.04 -34.54
N MET A 685 -13.61 2.24 -34.20
CA MET A 685 -13.38 2.86 -32.89
C MET A 685 -13.99 2.05 -31.75
N ILE A 686 -15.21 1.52 -31.94
CA ILE A 686 -15.85 0.63 -30.96
C ILE A 686 -15.04 -0.67 -30.81
N GLY A 687 -14.61 -1.27 -31.91
CA GLY A 687 -13.78 -2.48 -31.90
C GLY A 687 -12.44 -2.27 -31.19
N LEU A 688 -11.76 -1.16 -31.50
CA LEU A 688 -10.49 -0.79 -30.88
C LEU A 688 -10.65 -0.51 -29.38
N TYR A 689 -11.73 0.17 -28.98
CA TYR A 689 -12.06 0.40 -27.57
C TYR A 689 -12.22 -0.92 -26.80
N VAL A 690 -13.04 -1.83 -27.31
CA VAL A 690 -13.27 -3.15 -26.69
C VAL A 690 -11.97 -3.96 -26.64
N PHE A 691 -11.20 -3.95 -27.72
CA PHE A 691 -9.91 -4.63 -27.81
C PHE A 691 -8.92 -4.12 -26.75
N LEU A 692 -8.74 -2.79 -26.65
CA LEU A 692 -7.81 -2.19 -25.68
C LEU A 692 -8.24 -2.46 -24.23
N MET A 693 -9.54 -2.41 -23.93
CA MET A 693 -10.05 -2.77 -22.60
C MET A 693 -9.82 -4.25 -22.29
N ALA A 694 -10.01 -5.14 -23.26
CA ALA A 694 -9.76 -6.58 -23.11
C ALA A 694 -8.27 -6.88 -22.89
N VAL A 695 -7.38 -6.25 -23.66
CA VAL A 695 -5.92 -6.37 -23.48
C VAL A 695 -5.51 -5.83 -22.11
N GLY A 696 -6.04 -4.68 -21.69
CA GLY A 696 -5.79 -4.13 -20.35
C GLY A 696 -6.22 -5.09 -19.23
N ALA A 697 -7.41 -5.68 -19.34
CA ALA A 697 -7.90 -6.68 -18.38
C ALA A 697 -7.04 -7.95 -18.37
N PHE A 698 -6.62 -8.42 -19.55
CA PHE A 698 -5.75 -9.59 -19.69
C PHE A 698 -4.38 -9.33 -19.04
N VAL A 699 -3.76 -8.18 -19.32
CA VAL A 699 -2.47 -7.81 -18.72
C VAL A 699 -2.58 -7.70 -17.21
N LEU A 700 -3.65 -7.11 -16.67
CA LEU A 700 -3.85 -7.04 -15.21
C LEU A 700 -4.02 -8.41 -14.54
N GLU A 701 -4.60 -9.39 -15.24
CA GLU A 701 -4.77 -10.75 -14.71
C GLU A 701 -3.45 -11.51 -14.66
N TYR A 702 -2.67 -11.48 -15.75
CA TYR A 702 -1.48 -12.33 -15.90
C TYR A 702 -0.17 -11.65 -15.50
N LYS A 703 -0.11 -10.31 -15.53
CA LYS A 703 1.12 -9.56 -15.25
C LYS A 703 0.94 -8.71 -14.01
N ARG A 704 1.39 -9.24 -12.87
CA ARG A 704 1.45 -8.49 -11.61
C ARG A 704 2.78 -7.79 -11.44
N TYR A 705 2.69 -6.50 -11.16
CA TYR A 705 3.81 -5.69 -10.71
C TYR A 705 3.74 -5.53 -9.20
N ASP A 706 3.74 -6.67 -8.49
CA ASP A 706 4.11 -6.64 -7.08
C ASP A 706 5.59 -6.32 -7.08
N GLY A 707 5.97 -5.13 -6.61
CA GLY A 707 7.38 -4.90 -6.27
C GLY A 707 7.81 -6.05 -5.36
N PRO A 708 9.01 -6.64 -5.53
CA PRO A 708 9.48 -7.62 -4.57
C PRO A 708 9.36 -6.95 -3.21
N ALA A 709 8.50 -7.52 -2.35
CA ALA A 709 8.37 -7.11 -0.97
C ALA A 709 9.73 -7.37 -0.34
N VAL A 710 10.58 -6.36 -0.45
CA VAL A 710 11.74 -6.08 0.36
C VAL A 710 12.46 -7.34 0.82
N VAL A 711 13.05 -8.07 -0.13
CA VAL A 711 14.08 -9.06 0.21
C VAL A 711 15.38 -8.28 0.30
N PHE A 712 15.71 -7.80 1.51
CA PHE A 712 17.05 -7.25 1.75
C PHE A 712 18.09 -8.32 1.43
N LEU A 713 18.93 -8.01 0.45
CA LEU A 713 20.22 -8.66 0.29
C LEU A 713 21.16 -7.91 1.23
N LYS A 714 21.46 -8.48 2.40
CA LYS A 714 22.76 -8.18 3.01
C LYS A 714 23.80 -8.77 2.05
N PRO A 715 24.76 -7.99 1.53
CA PRO A 715 25.92 -8.56 0.88
C PRO A 715 26.52 -9.56 1.87
N LYS A 716 26.71 -10.79 1.43
CA LYS A 716 27.55 -11.74 2.15
C LYS A 716 28.96 -11.22 1.89
N ASP A 717 29.55 -10.52 2.85
CA ASP A 717 30.94 -10.08 2.73
C ASP A 717 31.78 -11.34 2.49
N ALA A 718 32.37 -11.42 1.30
CA ALA A 718 33.10 -12.59 0.81
C ALA A 718 34.44 -12.81 1.54
N ASN A 719 34.67 -12.12 2.66
CA ASN A 719 35.89 -12.19 3.46
C ASN A 719 35.68 -12.72 4.89
N ASP A 720 34.47 -13.16 5.26
CA ASP A 720 34.23 -13.72 6.61
C ASP A 720 34.57 -15.23 6.72
N GLY A 721 35.44 -15.70 5.82
CA GLY A 721 36.12 -16.98 5.92
C GLY A 721 37.58 -16.74 6.24
N ASP A 722 37.98 -17.14 7.45
CA ASP A 722 39.37 -17.33 7.88
C ASP A 722 40.11 -16.08 8.41
N ASN A 723 39.83 -15.71 9.65
CA ASN A 723 40.85 -15.40 10.67
C ASN A 723 40.21 -15.07 12.03
N THR A 724 40.10 -16.10 12.86
CA THR A 724 39.92 -15.95 14.30
C THR A 724 41.23 -15.53 14.96
N THR A 725 41.32 -14.28 15.41
CA THR A 725 42.01 -13.89 16.65
C THR A 725 41.39 -12.61 17.18
N GLY A 726 40.96 -12.63 18.44
CA GLY A 726 40.23 -11.52 19.06
C GLY A 726 41.08 -10.28 19.25
N ASP A 727 40.45 -9.13 19.03
CA ASP A 727 40.57 -7.96 19.92
C ASP A 727 39.39 -7.04 19.65
N TYR A 728 38.35 -7.15 20.49
CA TYR A 728 37.34 -6.10 20.63
C TYR A 728 37.83 -5.17 21.74
N VAL A 729 38.27 -3.97 21.35
CA VAL A 729 38.49 -2.87 22.30
C VAL A 729 37.13 -2.48 22.88
N LEU A 730 36.91 -2.84 24.15
CA LEU A 730 35.85 -2.27 24.97
C LEU A 730 36.02 -0.74 25.01
N ALA A 731 35.11 0.00 24.38
CA ALA A 731 34.92 1.40 24.69
C ALA A 731 34.37 1.50 26.13
N LYS A 732 35.27 1.62 27.11
CA LYS A 732 34.93 2.06 28.47
C LYS A 732 34.56 3.55 28.39
N THR A 733 33.31 3.87 28.70
CA THR A 733 32.86 5.23 28.96
C THR A 733 33.62 5.81 30.16
N PRO A 734 34.34 6.95 30.06
CA PRO A 734 34.90 7.57 31.24
C PRO A 734 33.77 8.23 32.03
N LYS A 735 33.48 7.71 33.22
CA LYS A 735 32.73 8.42 34.24
C LYS A 735 33.54 9.63 34.68
N HIS A 736 32.92 10.80 34.64
CA HIS A 736 33.47 12.02 35.20
C HIS A 736 33.48 11.88 36.73
N SER A 737 34.66 11.66 37.33
CA SER A 737 34.89 11.83 38.77
C SER A 737 35.89 12.96 38.96
N GLY A 738 35.49 13.96 39.75
CA GLY A 738 36.22 15.21 39.93
C GLY A 738 37.54 15.10 40.71
N THR A 739 38.39 16.11 40.46
CA THR A 739 39.31 16.79 41.39
C THR A 739 40.18 15.94 42.33
N SER A 740 41.50 15.96 42.12
CA SER A 740 42.44 16.78 42.92
C SER A 740 43.91 16.48 42.56
N SER A 741 44.73 17.49 42.83
CA SER A 741 46.10 17.76 42.40
C SER A 741 47.17 16.77 42.86
N GLY A 742 48.21 16.56 42.04
CA GLY A 742 49.46 15.89 42.46
C GLY A 742 50.46 15.76 41.30
N SER A 743 51.66 16.32 41.49
CA SER A 743 52.73 16.58 40.51
C SER A 743 53.50 15.36 39.98
N GLY A 744 53.95 15.43 38.72
CA GLY A 744 55.32 15.01 38.34
C GLY A 744 55.48 13.93 37.25
N SER A 745 55.67 14.34 35.99
CA SER A 745 56.80 13.99 35.09
C SER A 745 56.42 14.14 33.60
N PRO A 746 57.35 14.49 32.70
CA PRO A 746 57.04 14.90 31.34
C PRO A 746 57.19 13.73 30.36
N ASN A 747 56.13 13.36 29.64
CA ASN A 747 56.30 12.78 28.30
C ASN A 747 55.00 12.78 27.48
N ARG A 748 55.06 13.58 26.39
CA ARG A 748 54.41 13.36 25.10
C ARG A 748 52.87 13.32 25.11
N GLU A 749 52.26 14.50 25.30
CA GLU A 749 50.91 14.76 24.80
C GLU A 749 50.91 14.62 23.27
N VAL A 750 50.31 13.54 22.78
CA VAL A 750 49.75 13.52 21.43
C VAL A 750 48.46 14.31 21.54
N VAL A 751 48.51 15.60 21.22
CA VAL A 751 47.31 16.39 20.99
C VAL A 751 46.64 15.83 19.74
N LEU A 752 45.70 14.91 19.93
CA LEU A 752 44.69 14.62 18.91
C LEU A 752 43.82 15.86 18.85
N ASP A 753 44.14 16.74 17.91
CA ASP A 753 43.32 17.88 17.55
C ASP A 753 42.05 17.31 16.91
N VAL A 754 41.10 16.90 17.75
CA VAL A 754 39.76 16.53 17.31
C VAL A 754 39.12 17.85 16.89
N PRO A 755 38.84 18.09 15.60
CA PRO A 755 38.21 19.32 15.17
C PRO A 755 36.88 19.41 15.91
N VAL A 756 36.79 20.34 16.86
CA VAL A 756 35.52 20.72 17.48
C VAL A 756 34.72 21.33 16.34
N ARG A 757 33.83 20.53 15.73
CA ARG A 757 32.89 21.02 14.72
C ARG A 757 32.16 22.23 15.33
N GLU A 758 32.32 23.40 14.72
CA GLU A 758 31.62 24.61 15.14
C GLU A 758 30.13 24.30 15.26
N LYS A 759 29.51 24.56 16.42
CA LYS A 759 28.06 24.40 16.57
C LYS A 759 27.39 25.41 15.65
N MET A 760 26.80 24.94 14.55
CA MET A 760 26.10 25.77 13.57
C MET A 760 24.66 26.14 13.99
N PHE A 761 24.25 25.80 15.21
CA PHE A 761 22.92 26.10 15.75
C PHE A 761 23.00 26.63 17.18
N THR A 762 22.01 27.42 17.58
CA THR A 762 21.87 27.94 18.95
C THR A 762 20.98 26.98 19.75
N PRO A 763 21.40 26.48 20.92
CA PRO A 763 20.53 25.69 21.81
C PRO A 763 19.29 26.49 22.25
N VAL A 764 18.10 25.86 22.21
CA VAL A 764 16.83 26.51 22.56
C VAL A 764 15.99 25.65 23.50
N THR A 765 15.68 26.17 24.69
CA THR A 765 14.69 25.61 25.61
C THR A 765 13.29 25.91 25.10
N LEU A 766 12.47 24.87 24.97
CA LEU A 766 11.07 24.96 24.60
C LEU A 766 10.22 24.91 25.87
N ALA A 767 9.31 25.87 26.04
CA ALA A 767 8.33 25.83 27.13
C ALA A 767 6.94 26.21 26.61
N PHE A 768 5.90 25.63 27.20
CA PHE A 768 4.52 25.98 26.89
C PHE A 768 3.69 26.00 28.18
N GLN A 769 2.77 26.95 28.25
CA GLN A 769 1.98 27.22 29.45
C GLN A 769 0.51 27.39 29.08
N ASP A 770 -0.35 26.68 29.82
CA ASP A 770 -1.80 26.76 29.75
C ASP A 770 -2.33 26.64 28.31
N LEU A 771 -1.81 25.65 27.58
CA LEU A 771 -2.09 25.46 26.16
C LEU A 771 -3.44 24.77 25.97
N HIS A 772 -4.39 25.46 25.35
CA HIS A 772 -5.67 24.90 24.90
C HIS A 772 -5.76 24.93 23.37
N TYR A 773 -6.41 23.92 22.81
CA TYR A 773 -6.68 23.85 21.38
C TYR A 773 -8.08 23.35 21.12
N SER A 774 -8.87 24.14 20.38
CA SER A 774 -10.26 23.84 20.05
C SER A 774 -10.50 23.88 18.55
N VAL A 775 -11.28 22.94 18.03
CA VAL A 775 -11.68 22.86 16.62
C VAL A 775 -13.20 22.89 16.48
N PRO A 776 -13.77 23.52 15.43
CA PRO A 776 -15.21 23.46 15.20
C PRO A 776 -15.66 22.02 14.87
N LYS A 777 -16.79 21.58 15.43
CA LYS A 777 -17.34 20.26 15.17
C LYS A 777 -17.77 20.12 13.69
N PRO A 778 -17.43 19.01 13.02
CA PRO A 778 -17.92 18.73 11.67
C PRO A 778 -19.46 18.74 11.63
N GLY A 779 -20.06 19.54 10.75
CA GLY A 779 -21.52 19.64 10.59
C GLY A 779 -22.20 20.70 11.48
N SER A 780 -21.59 21.10 12.58
CA SER A 780 -22.10 22.13 13.51
C SER A 780 -21.02 23.17 13.81
N PRO A 781 -20.77 24.15 12.91
CA PRO A 781 -19.68 25.12 13.07
C PRO A 781 -19.81 26.03 14.31
N LYS A 782 -20.96 26.02 15.00
CA LYS A 782 -21.21 26.75 16.24
C LYS A 782 -20.71 26.02 17.50
N GLU A 783 -20.47 24.72 17.44
CA GLU A 783 -19.95 23.95 18.57
C GLU A 783 -18.46 23.70 18.38
N SER A 784 -17.64 24.00 19.38
CA SER A 784 -16.22 23.66 19.39
C SER A 784 -15.97 22.38 20.20
N LEU A 785 -15.08 21.54 19.69
CA LEU A 785 -14.49 20.41 20.39
C LEU A 785 -13.11 20.84 20.89
N GLU A 786 -12.94 20.88 22.21
CA GLU A 786 -11.66 21.14 22.84
C GLU A 786 -10.84 19.84 22.91
N LEU A 787 -9.68 19.85 22.25
CA LEU A 787 -8.79 18.71 22.11
C LEU A 787 -7.64 18.74 23.13
N LEU A 788 -7.09 19.93 23.41
CA LEU A 788 -6.06 20.13 24.44
C LEU A 788 -6.64 21.04 25.53
N LYS A 789 -6.40 20.68 26.80
CA LYS A 789 -7.02 21.31 27.97
C LYS A 789 -5.95 21.76 28.96
N GLY A 790 -5.54 23.03 28.90
CA GLY A 790 -4.64 23.66 29.88
C GLY A 790 -3.28 22.97 30.05
N ILE A 791 -2.67 22.51 28.96
CA ILE A 791 -1.44 21.70 29.04
C ILE A 791 -0.22 22.60 29.21
N SER A 792 0.65 22.29 30.18
CA SER A 792 1.91 23.01 30.43
C SER A 792 3.09 22.04 30.50
N GLY A 793 4.26 22.47 30.04
CA GLY A 793 5.47 21.63 30.02
C GLY A 793 6.68 22.33 29.41
N PHE A 794 7.84 21.68 29.46
CA PHE A 794 9.09 22.19 28.89
C PHE A 794 10.02 21.07 28.43
N ALA A 795 10.97 21.40 27.55
CA ALA A 795 12.05 20.54 27.07
C ALA A 795 13.35 21.34 26.94
N GLU A 796 14.46 20.78 27.43
CA GLU A 796 15.75 21.48 27.54
C GLU A 796 16.75 21.02 26.47
N PRO A 797 17.71 21.87 26.07
CA PRO A 797 18.77 21.48 25.16
C PRO A 797 19.63 20.36 25.72
N GLY A 798 20.01 19.38 24.88
CA GLY A 798 20.75 18.20 25.32
C GLY A 798 19.87 17.09 25.91
N THR A 799 18.56 17.31 26.01
CA THR A 799 17.61 16.33 26.52
C THR A 799 16.77 15.73 25.39
N LEU A 800 16.38 14.47 25.58
CA LEU A 800 15.43 13.76 24.76
C LEU A 800 14.14 13.60 25.58
N THR A 801 13.12 14.40 25.26
CA THR A 801 11.82 14.36 25.94
C THR A 801 10.87 13.44 25.17
N ALA A 802 10.33 12.42 25.84
CA ALA A 802 9.34 11.52 25.26
C ALA A 802 7.91 11.91 25.70
N LEU A 803 7.01 12.05 24.73
CA LEU A 803 5.58 12.25 24.91
C LEU A 803 4.87 10.89 24.76
N MET A 804 4.25 10.43 25.84
CA MET A 804 3.64 9.11 25.94
C MET A 804 2.19 9.20 26.40
N GLY A 805 1.36 8.27 25.94
CA GLY A 805 -0.08 8.22 26.20
C GLY A 805 -0.80 7.32 25.20
N SER A 806 -2.04 6.96 25.48
CA SER A 806 -2.85 6.11 24.59
C SER A 806 -3.06 6.73 23.20
N SER A 807 -3.43 5.90 22.23
CA SER A 807 -3.85 6.40 20.92
C SER A 807 -5.06 7.32 21.08
N GLY A 808 -5.08 8.43 20.35
CA GLY A 808 -6.15 9.44 20.47
C GLY A 808 -6.04 10.40 21.66
N ALA A 809 -5.07 10.24 22.58
CA ALA A 809 -4.88 11.14 23.73
C ALA A 809 -4.46 12.58 23.38
N GLY A 810 -4.22 12.89 22.10
CA GLY A 810 -3.81 14.22 21.65
C GLY A 810 -2.30 14.46 21.58
N LYS A 811 -1.46 13.41 21.59
CA LYS A 811 0.01 13.52 21.51
C LYS A 811 0.50 14.29 20.26
N THR A 812 0.14 13.80 19.08
CA THR A 812 0.44 14.46 17.80
C THR A 812 -0.23 15.83 17.71
N THR A 813 -1.43 16.00 18.29
CA THR A 813 -2.11 17.30 18.36
C THR A 813 -1.31 18.31 19.17
N LEU A 814 -0.82 17.94 20.36
CA LEU A 814 0.03 18.78 21.20
C LEU A 814 1.32 19.15 20.47
N MET A 815 1.98 18.16 19.88
CA MET A 815 3.22 18.37 19.13
C MET A 815 3.02 19.29 17.92
N ASP A 816 1.93 19.12 17.16
CA ASP A 816 1.59 19.99 16.02
C ASP A 816 1.28 21.43 16.44
N VAL A 817 0.64 21.62 17.60
CA VAL A 817 0.35 22.96 18.13
C VAL A 817 1.65 23.64 18.56
N ILE A 818 2.51 22.95 19.30
CA ILE A 818 3.77 23.52 19.76
C ILE A 818 4.74 23.78 18.59
N ALA A 819 4.73 22.95 17.55
CA ALA A 819 5.50 23.15 16.32
C ALA A 819 4.90 24.21 15.38
N GLY A 820 3.79 24.88 15.74
CA GLY A 820 3.16 25.91 14.92
C GLY A 820 2.58 25.40 13.60
N ARG A 821 2.20 24.12 13.53
CA ARG A 821 1.70 23.45 12.31
C ARG A 821 0.17 23.45 12.22
N LYS A 822 -0.55 23.70 13.31
CA LYS A 822 -2.02 23.84 13.28
C LYS A 822 -2.43 25.23 12.79
N THR A 823 -2.94 25.30 11.56
CA THR A 823 -3.46 26.53 10.94
C THR A 823 -4.97 26.72 11.10
N GLY A 824 -5.68 25.70 11.57
CA GLY A 824 -7.13 25.73 11.81
C GLY A 824 -7.48 25.44 13.27
N GLY A 825 -8.57 26.02 13.75
CA GLY A 825 -8.98 25.99 15.16
C GLY A 825 -8.47 27.21 15.94
N THR A 826 -8.82 27.26 17.22
CA THR A 826 -8.39 28.33 18.14
C THR A 826 -7.36 27.75 19.10
N ILE A 827 -6.17 28.36 19.13
CA ILE A 827 -5.10 28.04 20.08
C ILE A 827 -5.07 29.16 21.13
N THR A 828 -5.09 28.82 22.42
CA THR A 828 -4.88 29.76 23.53
C THR A 828 -3.81 29.23 24.46
N GLY A 829 -3.18 30.10 25.23
CA GLY A 829 -1.99 29.78 26.03
C GLY A 829 -0.74 30.44 25.46
N LYS A 830 0.44 30.06 25.98
CA LYS A 830 1.73 30.64 25.57
C LYS A 830 2.71 29.56 25.17
N ILE A 831 3.40 29.75 24.05
CA ILE A 831 4.56 28.96 23.62
C ILE A 831 5.78 29.87 23.72
N MET A 832 6.85 29.40 24.35
CA MET A 832 8.05 30.18 24.66
C MET A 832 9.30 29.46 24.18
N LEU A 833 10.23 30.22 23.59
CA LEU A 833 11.57 29.78 23.22
C LEU A 833 12.58 30.58 24.03
N ASN A 834 13.39 29.91 24.86
CA ASN A 834 14.34 30.55 25.79
C ASN A 834 13.68 31.63 26.70
N GLY A 835 12.43 31.41 27.11
CA GLY A 835 11.68 32.32 27.99
C GLY A 835 10.98 33.49 27.28
N TYR A 836 11.13 33.63 25.97
CA TYR A 836 10.42 34.64 25.17
C TYR A 836 9.24 34.02 24.43
N GLU A 837 8.12 34.73 24.37
CA GLU A 837 6.95 34.27 23.61
C GLU A 837 7.30 34.11 22.13
N ALA A 838 7.04 32.91 21.62
CA ALA A 838 7.52 32.48 20.33
C ALA A 838 6.62 33.04 19.23
N THR A 839 7.20 33.75 18.28
CA THR A 839 6.50 34.11 17.04
C THR A 839 6.43 32.90 16.11
N ASP A 840 5.39 32.81 15.28
CA ASP A 840 5.27 31.76 14.26
C ASP A 840 6.53 31.62 13.39
N LEU A 841 7.17 32.75 13.05
CA LEU A 841 8.40 32.77 12.27
C LEU A 841 9.58 32.16 13.04
N ALA A 842 9.71 32.46 14.33
CA ALA A 842 10.75 31.91 15.18
C ALA A 842 10.59 30.39 15.34
N ILE A 843 9.37 29.91 15.56
CA ILE A 843 9.07 28.47 15.66
C ILE A 843 9.46 27.76 14.36
N ARG A 844 9.02 28.26 13.19
CA ARG A 844 9.31 27.64 11.89
C ARG A 844 10.80 27.62 11.52
N ARG A 845 11.59 28.58 12.01
CA ARG A 845 13.04 28.64 11.75
C ARG A 845 13.87 27.84 12.74
N ALA A 846 13.41 27.72 13.98
CA ALA A 846 14.14 27.02 15.05
C ALA A 846 13.82 25.52 15.12
N THR A 847 12.75 25.06 14.46
CA THR A 847 12.24 23.69 14.62
C THR A 847 12.33 22.87 13.33
N GLY A 848 12.72 21.60 13.46
CA GLY A 848 12.54 20.56 12.45
C GLY A 848 11.44 19.61 12.90
N TYR A 849 10.67 19.05 11.96
CA TYR A 849 9.55 18.17 12.28
C TYR A 849 9.53 16.95 11.38
N CYS A 850 9.74 15.77 11.96
CA CYS A 850 9.60 14.50 11.26
C CYS A 850 8.16 13.99 11.40
N GLU A 851 7.45 13.91 10.29
CA GLU A 851 6.10 13.35 10.25
C GLU A 851 6.11 11.82 10.41
N GLN A 852 4.96 11.26 10.82
CA GLN A 852 4.79 9.81 10.97
C GLN A 852 4.99 9.04 9.66
N MET A 853 4.56 9.61 8.53
CA MET A 853 4.71 9.01 7.19
C MET A 853 5.98 9.52 6.52
N ASP A 854 6.88 8.60 6.15
CA ASP A 854 8.11 8.96 5.44
C ASP A 854 7.80 9.20 3.96
N VAL A 855 7.72 10.48 3.57
CA VAL A 855 7.47 10.89 2.18
C VAL A 855 8.73 11.53 1.61
N HIS A 856 9.36 10.84 0.67
CA HIS A 856 10.55 11.31 -0.03
C HIS A 856 10.39 11.13 -1.54
N SER A 857 11.23 11.82 -2.32
CA SER A 857 11.32 11.56 -3.75
C SER A 857 11.97 10.21 -3.98
N ASP A 858 11.21 9.25 -4.49
CA ASP A 858 11.69 7.90 -4.82
C ASP A 858 12.89 7.89 -5.78
N ALA A 859 13.08 8.95 -6.56
CA ALA A 859 14.11 9.02 -7.61
C ALA A 859 15.42 9.66 -7.17
N SER A 860 15.48 10.34 -6.02
CA SER A 860 16.73 10.93 -5.50
C SER A 860 17.55 9.92 -4.71
N THR A 861 18.85 10.19 -4.56
CA THR A 861 19.69 9.50 -3.58
C THR A 861 19.49 10.05 -2.17
N ILE A 862 19.90 9.30 -1.15
CA ILE A 862 19.87 9.76 0.24
C ILE A 862 20.68 11.06 0.38
N ARG A 863 21.89 11.11 -0.19
CA ARG A 863 22.76 12.29 -0.18
C ARG A 863 22.10 13.47 -0.90
N GLU A 864 21.53 13.26 -2.09
CA GLU A 864 20.83 14.31 -2.82
C GLU A 864 19.67 14.90 -2.02
N SER A 865 18.88 14.06 -1.35
CA SER A 865 17.76 14.50 -0.50
C SER A 865 18.24 15.37 0.67
N LEU A 866 19.34 14.98 1.34
CA LEU A 866 19.96 15.77 2.40
C LEU A 866 20.54 17.08 1.88
N THR A 867 21.26 17.05 0.77
CA THR A 867 21.84 18.24 0.13
C THR A 867 20.74 19.22 -0.29
N PHE A 868 19.67 18.72 -0.92
CA PHE A 868 18.54 19.55 -1.32
C PHE A 868 17.90 20.26 -0.12
N SER A 869 17.73 19.53 1.00
CA SER A 869 17.22 20.12 2.24
C SER A 869 18.17 21.19 2.81
N ALA A 870 19.47 20.90 2.89
CA ALA A 870 20.47 21.84 3.40
C ALA A 870 20.50 23.14 2.58
N PHE A 871 20.48 23.04 1.25
CA PHE A 871 20.56 24.21 0.37
C PHE A 871 19.31 25.10 0.41
N LEU A 872 18.13 24.54 0.65
CA LEU A 872 16.88 25.31 0.69
C LEU A 872 16.53 25.87 2.07
N ARG A 873 16.97 25.20 3.15
CA ARG A 873 16.55 25.56 4.52
C ARG A 873 17.61 26.29 5.32
N GLN A 874 18.89 26.15 4.97
CA GLN A 874 19.95 26.96 5.56
C GLN A 874 19.99 28.36 4.92
N ASP A 875 20.44 29.35 5.70
CA ASP A 875 20.53 30.73 5.25
C ASP A 875 21.43 30.87 4.00
N SER A 876 21.08 31.80 3.11
CA SER A 876 21.86 32.11 1.92
C SER A 876 23.29 32.60 2.21
N SER A 877 23.53 33.13 3.41
CA SER A 877 24.86 33.57 3.89
C SER A 877 25.80 32.41 4.23
N ILE A 878 25.28 31.19 4.42
CA ILE A 878 26.10 30.03 4.72
C ILE A 878 26.75 29.52 3.42
N PRO A 879 28.10 29.43 3.36
CA PRO A 879 28.80 28.94 2.18
C PRO A 879 28.41 27.51 1.81
N ASP A 880 28.41 27.21 0.51
CA ASP A 880 28.05 25.89 -0.01
C ASP A 880 28.90 24.77 0.60
N SER A 881 30.19 25.02 0.89
CA SER A 881 31.06 24.06 1.57
C SER A 881 30.51 23.67 2.96
N LYS A 882 30.04 24.63 3.76
CA LYS A 882 29.45 24.38 5.08
C LYS A 882 28.10 23.64 5.00
N LYS A 883 27.34 23.86 3.91
CA LYS A 883 26.11 23.10 3.62
C LYS A 883 26.43 21.63 3.34
N TYR A 884 27.48 21.35 2.56
CA TYR A 884 27.95 19.97 2.34
C TYR A 884 28.51 19.34 3.63
N ASP A 885 29.20 20.12 4.47
CA ASP A 885 29.67 19.64 5.78
C ASP A 885 28.50 19.24 6.69
N THR A 886 27.39 19.99 6.66
CA THR A 886 26.15 19.60 7.35
C THR A 886 25.60 18.26 6.85
N VAL A 887 25.61 18.04 5.54
CA VAL A 887 25.15 16.76 4.96
C VAL A 887 26.01 15.61 5.46
N ASN A 888 27.33 15.79 5.50
CA ASN A 888 28.24 14.78 6.04
C ASN A 888 28.03 14.57 7.55
N GLU A 889 27.79 15.63 8.33
CA GLU A 889 27.41 15.52 9.74
C GLU A 889 26.13 14.69 9.92
N CYS A 890 25.11 14.90 9.08
CA CYS A 890 23.87 14.12 9.13
C CYS A 890 24.12 12.64 8.79
N LEU A 891 24.98 12.36 7.80
CA LEU A 891 25.37 10.99 7.44
C LEU A 891 26.15 10.31 8.57
N ASP A 892 27.00 11.04 9.31
CA ASP A 892 27.73 10.54 10.48
C ASP A 892 26.79 10.24 11.66
N LEU A 893 25.94 11.20 12.02
CA LEU A 893 25.06 11.11 13.20
C LEU A 893 24.05 9.95 13.08
N LEU A 894 23.61 9.68 11.86
CA LEU A 894 22.59 8.66 11.55
C LEU A 894 23.19 7.38 10.93
N ASP A 895 24.52 7.29 10.86
CA ASP A 895 25.26 6.12 10.35
C ASP A 895 24.79 5.67 8.96
N MET A 896 24.73 6.61 8.01
CA MET A 896 24.16 6.40 6.66
C MET A 896 25.19 6.40 5.53
N HIS A 897 26.50 6.47 5.83
CA HIS A 897 27.55 6.53 4.78
C HIS A 897 27.49 5.40 3.76
N ALA A 898 27.26 4.17 4.22
CA ALA A 898 27.20 2.98 3.35
C ALA A 898 26.04 3.03 2.33
N ILE A 899 25.02 3.85 2.58
CA ILE A 899 23.81 3.95 1.76
C ILE A 899 23.59 5.34 1.16
N ALA A 900 24.50 6.28 1.41
CA ALA A 900 24.32 7.69 1.06
C ALA A 900 24.03 7.90 -0.43
N ASP A 901 24.69 7.14 -1.30
CA ASP A 901 24.56 7.27 -2.76
C ASP A 901 23.55 6.26 -3.35
N LYS A 902 22.79 5.58 -2.49
CA LYS A 902 21.67 4.72 -2.88
C LYS A 902 20.41 5.56 -3.09
N ILE A 903 19.62 5.16 -4.07
CA ILE A 903 18.32 5.76 -4.39
C ILE A 903 17.31 5.40 -3.31
N VAL A 904 16.48 6.37 -2.93
CA VAL A 904 15.43 6.23 -1.90
C VAL A 904 14.47 5.06 -2.20
N ARG A 905 14.12 4.85 -3.47
CA ARG A 905 13.27 3.72 -3.87
C ARG A 905 13.90 2.38 -3.52
N GLY A 906 13.22 1.64 -2.65
CA GLY A 906 13.69 0.33 -2.17
C GLY A 906 14.59 0.41 -0.94
N CYS A 907 14.70 1.57 -0.31
CA CYS A 907 15.21 1.69 1.06
C CYS A 907 14.31 0.95 2.05
N SER A 908 14.92 0.46 3.12
CA SER A 908 14.17 -0.09 4.25
C SER A 908 13.37 0.96 4.98
N GLN A 909 12.31 0.56 5.68
CA GLN A 909 11.57 1.46 6.56
C GLN A 909 12.50 2.15 7.56
N GLU A 910 13.48 1.39 8.06
CA GLU A 910 14.54 1.85 8.94
C GLU A 910 15.43 2.93 8.28
N GLN A 911 15.88 2.70 7.04
CA GLN A 911 16.64 3.68 6.24
C GLN A 911 15.80 4.91 5.88
N MET A 912 14.52 4.73 5.59
CA MET A 912 13.57 5.81 5.33
C MET A 912 13.38 6.69 6.56
N LYS A 913 13.24 6.10 7.75
CA LYS A 913 13.16 6.83 9.02
C LYS A 913 14.43 7.64 9.28
N ARG A 914 15.61 7.03 9.08
CA ARG A 914 16.88 7.78 9.17
C ARG A 914 16.96 8.92 8.16
N LEU A 915 16.54 8.68 6.91
CA LEU A 915 16.52 9.73 5.89
C LEU A 915 15.57 10.87 6.28
N THR A 916 14.37 10.58 6.79
CA THR A 916 13.42 11.61 7.28
C THR A 916 14.05 12.46 8.37
N ILE A 917 14.66 11.82 9.38
CA ILE A 917 15.37 12.52 10.46
C ILE A 917 16.53 13.34 9.90
N GLY A 918 17.30 12.77 8.98
CA GLY A 918 18.44 13.43 8.36
C GLY A 918 18.05 14.64 7.52
N VAL A 919 16.95 14.56 6.77
CA VAL A 919 16.43 15.65 5.95
C VAL A 919 16.07 16.83 6.85
N GLU A 920 15.38 16.60 7.96
CA GLU A 920 15.08 17.64 8.96
C GLU A 920 16.34 18.17 9.66
N LEU A 921 17.28 17.29 9.99
CA LEU A 921 18.54 17.66 10.64
C LEU A 921 19.44 18.51 9.72
N ALA A 922 19.37 18.28 8.39
CA ALA A 922 20.15 19.02 7.40
C ALA A 922 19.82 20.52 7.37
N ALA A 923 18.67 20.93 7.91
CA ALA A 923 18.30 22.33 8.10
C ALA A 923 18.98 23.00 9.31
N GLN A 924 19.75 22.25 10.10
CA GLN A 924 20.34 22.71 11.37
C GLN A 924 19.31 23.26 12.39
N PRO A 925 18.22 22.54 12.69
CA PRO A 925 17.23 23.02 13.66
C PRO A 925 17.79 22.98 15.09
N SER A 926 17.32 23.90 15.93
CA SER A 926 17.60 23.94 17.38
C SER A 926 16.72 22.96 18.16
N ILE A 927 15.48 22.78 17.71
CA ILE A 927 14.49 21.87 18.29
C ILE A 927 14.08 20.86 17.22
N LEU A 928 14.08 19.57 17.55
CA LEU A 928 13.63 18.52 16.65
C LEU A 928 12.41 17.79 17.21
N PHE A 929 11.30 17.86 16.50
CA PHE A 929 10.09 17.09 16.78
C PHE A 929 10.09 15.79 15.97
N LEU A 930 9.88 14.66 16.63
CA LEU A 930 9.86 13.34 16.00
C LEU A 930 8.52 12.64 16.28
N ASP A 931 7.64 12.53 15.28
CA ASP A 931 6.39 11.79 15.43
C ASP A 931 6.60 10.29 15.18
N GLU A 932 6.55 9.51 16.25
CA GLU A 932 6.75 8.05 16.25
C GLU A 932 7.98 7.58 15.45
N PRO A 933 9.21 7.99 15.82
CA PRO A 933 10.41 7.66 15.06
C PRO A 933 10.71 6.16 14.99
N THR A 934 10.14 5.36 15.89
CA THR A 934 10.32 3.90 15.98
C THR A 934 9.16 3.10 15.37
N SER A 935 8.15 3.76 14.79
CA SER A 935 6.94 3.09 14.30
C SER A 935 7.24 2.11 13.16
N GLY A 936 6.79 0.86 13.33
CA GLY A 936 6.97 -0.22 12.36
C GLY A 936 8.41 -0.71 12.20
N LEU A 937 9.29 -0.39 13.15
CA LEU A 937 10.64 -0.93 13.23
C LEU A 937 10.73 -2.04 14.27
N ASP A 938 11.62 -3.01 14.04
CA ASP A 938 11.94 -4.04 15.03
C ASP A 938 12.84 -3.47 16.13
N ALA A 939 12.99 -4.21 17.23
CA ALA A 939 13.75 -3.80 18.41
C ALA A 939 15.14 -3.23 18.07
N HIS A 940 15.83 -3.91 17.15
CA HIS A 940 17.19 -3.57 16.77
C HIS A 940 17.23 -2.31 15.89
N SER A 941 16.38 -2.25 14.88
CA SER A 941 16.23 -1.07 14.01
C SER A 941 15.78 0.16 14.80
N ALA A 942 14.78 0.02 15.67
CA ALA A 942 14.32 1.08 16.56
C ALA A 942 15.43 1.57 17.47
N LYS A 943 16.23 0.65 18.03
CA LYS A 943 17.41 1.02 18.83
C LYS A 943 18.42 1.83 18.01
N LEU A 944 18.73 1.41 16.78
CA LEU A 944 19.68 2.13 15.93
C LEU A 944 19.20 3.57 15.61
N ILE A 945 17.91 3.75 15.35
CA ILE A 945 17.30 5.08 15.23
C ILE A 945 17.50 5.88 16.52
N MET A 946 17.14 5.30 17.67
CA MET A 946 17.19 5.99 18.95
C MET A 946 18.62 6.29 19.41
N ASP A 947 19.60 5.44 19.10
CA ASP A 947 21.03 5.71 19.28
C ASP A 947 21.45 6.94 18.44
N GLY A 948 20.99 7.03 17.19
CA GLY A 948 21.19 8.20 16.33
C GLY A 948 20.53 9.46 16.90
N VAL A 949 19.27 9.38 17.33
CA VAL A 949 18.54 10.48 17.96
C VAL A 949 19.22 10.93 19.26
N ARG A 950 19.75 10.00 20.06
CA ARG A 950 20.50 10.30 21.27
C ARG A 950 21.78 11.07 20.95
N LYS A 951 22.55 10.65 19.93
CA LYS A 951 23.72 11.41 19.45
C LYS A 951 23.33 12.83 19.00
N VAL A 952 22.19 12.98 18.34
CA VAL A 952 21.66 14.30 17.95
C VAL A 952 21.30 15.13 19.18
N ALA A 953 20.68 14.55 20.22
CA ALA A 953 20.40 15.28 21.46
C ALA A 953 21.71 15.70 22.15
N ASP A 954 22.69 14.79 22.27
CA ASP A 954 23.99 15.03 22.91
C ASP A 954 24.81 16.14 22.24
N SER A 955 24.54 16.47 20.97
CA SER A 955 25.11 17.64 20.30
C SER A 955 24.67 18.99 20.92
N GLY A 956 23.61 18.98 21.73
CA GLY A 956 23.01 20.14 22.40
C GLY A 956 21.69 20.61 21.79
N ARG A 957 21.05 19.81 20.94
CA ARG A 957 19.71 20.09 20.39
C ARG A 957 18.63 19.66 21.37
N THR A 958 17.48 20.31 21.32
CA THR A 958 16.29 19.92 22.11
C THR A 958 15.47 18.94 21.29
N ILE A 959 15.22 17.73 21.78
CA ILE A 959 14.43 16.74 21.04
C ILE A 959 13.15 16.41 21.80
N VAL A 960 12.01 16.47 21.10
CA VAL A 960 10.72 16.03 21.60
C VAL A 960 10.19 14.96 20.66
N CYS A 961 9.91 13.76 21.17
CA CYS A 961 9.43 12.65 20.35
C CYS A 961 8.16 12.04 20.94
N THR A 962 7.25 11.55 20.08
CA THR A 962 6.11 10.73 20.53
C THR A 962 6.50 9.25 20.45
N ILE A 963 6.17 8.47 21.48
CA ILE A 963 6.45 7.02 21.52
C ILE A 963 5.18 6.27 21.91
N HIS A 964 4.81 5.25 21.13
CA HIS A 964 3.63 4.41 21.36
C HIS A 964 3.90 3.19 22.27
N GLN A 965 5.11 2.64 22.21
CA GLN A 965 5.52 1.47 22.99
C GLN A 965 6.93 1.67 23.55
N PRO A 966 7.09 1.92 24.87
CA PRO A 966 8.38 1.79 25.51
C PRO A 966 8.70 0.29 25.62
N SER A 967 9.59 -0.21 24.77
CA SER A 967 10.23 -1.50 25.04
C SER A 967 11.38 -1.29 26.04
N ASP A 968 11.74 -2.31 26.82
CA ASP A 968 12.93 -2.25 27.68
C ASP A 968 14.24 -1.98 26.89
N VAL A 969 14.23 -2.23 25.58
CA VAL A 969 15.35 -1.85 24.68
C VAL A 969 15.44 -0.34 24.50
N THR A 970 14.30 0.34 24.59
CA THR A 970 14.14 1.81 24.50
C THR A 970 13.98 2.49 25.86
N SER A 971 14.00 1.76 26.97
CA SER A 971 14.10 2.35 28.30
C SER A 971 15.55 2.72 28.55
N TRP A 972 15.83 4.03 28.52
CA TRP A 972 17.15 4.65 28.65
C TRP A 972 17.46 5.02 30.10
#